data_AF-F1A1Q8-F1
#
_entry.id   AF-F1A1Q8-F1
#
_cell.length_a   1.000
_cell.length_b   1.000
_cell.length_c   1.000
_cell.angle_alpha   90.00
_cell.angle_beta   90.00
_cell.angle_gamma   90.00
#
_symmetry.space_group_name_H-M   'P 1'
#
loop_
_entity.id
_entity.type
_entity.pdbx_description
1 polymer ?
#
loop_
_entity_poly.entity_id
_entity_poly.type
_entity_poly.pdbx_seq_one_letter_code
_entity_poly.pdbx_strand_id
1 'polypeptide(L)'
;MENLISEIISKNILNFILIDTSTSSENQEELNKSKAAAIEFIKNEPNDSDYIVIHYFDNPVVVSESNKTKAIEEIQKIVFSGSNSNLNSALLFVQQKIDSIFNKEISIVLFSNGPCTDDPKATITSIMNRGINFCCITTKNEALVTLAPLSTNISFHVYENSSKLTEYIKEITKNKIEIPVLHKISVANRTIQCSKDDLSISFKIFTNTNELAFEENEIEIEILTNDYYYGQKVIVPNKVDYSTPYTANLVLRVANNSSKYDLPSKIYFKIKVKEQVFDGFFTLDLVWFAGDFETFKPINIWVEGLMGNGKSSVLNMLLNLFTSKPQIYNYFISSNFQNHVTKKITFNKIANILDVFKARASTWLPLYDTIKDKIKISLVDKPGITNTDANINYLLASKGAYYNNTLKDQMVANVEEKKEYECHAVIFVVSLAEIVANKTEMELIKKKTEEVIDKVNIQPILAVTFSDNFNETELEAAKRQLSQSGLNVAKENIFFVHPYINNETKRNIQKDIEAFKLLTCAVDVGIQTQFQKEMDSNDTKKSHLVGEDNKYPPTLNGASASSLSNEPATTVTKKSFIITITHEGKDFKFKIPQKYKVTDLYGMAKSKFSIKEDFSLNDEDEVELVGEFPLDEVIFEEESRLTVNIKN
;
A
#
# COMPACT_ATOMS: atom_id res chain seq x y z
N MET A 1 -8.83 -21.05 -2.74
CA MET A 1 -7.46 -20.52 -2.63
C MET A 1 -7.55 -19.11 -3.18
N GLU A 2 -7.35 -18.09 -2.33
CA GLU A 2 -7.46 -16.69 -2.76
C GLU A 2 -6.18 -16.35 -3.53
N ASN A 3 -6.33 -15.93 -4.79
CA ASN A 3 -5.20 -15.50 -5.60
C ASN A 3 -4.92 -14.03 -5.29
N LEU A 4 -3.65 -13.69 -5.15
CA LEU A 4 -3.19 -12.32 -5.07
C LEU A 4 -3.45 -11.61 -6.39
N ILE A 5 -3.66 -10.29 -6.32
CA ILE A 5 -3.75 -9.46 -7.51
C ILE A 5 -2.35 -9.38 -8.12
N SER A 6 -2.20 -9.88 -9.34
CA SER A 6 -0.96 -9.86 -10.09
C SER A 6 -1.19 -9.39 -11.53
N GLU A 7 -0.21 -8.70 -12.09
CA GLU A 7 -0.26 -8.11 -13.42
C GLU A 7 1.12 -8.23 -14.09
N ILE A 8 1.14 -8.57 -15.39
CA ILE A 8 2.32 -8.40 -16.23
C ILE A 8 2.25 -7.00 -16.82
N ILE A 9 3.34 -6.25 -16.71
CA ILE A 9 3.48 -4.90 -17.26
C ILE A 9 3.62 -5.05 -18.77
N SER A 10 2.50 -4.98 -19.49
CA SER A 10 2.50 -4.81 -20.94
C SER A 10 3.13 -3.45 -21.26
N LYS A 11 4.18 -3.42 -22.10
CA LYS A 11 4.61 -2.15 -22.68
C LYS A 11 3.52 -1.74 -23.67
N ASN A 12 2.71 -0.73 -23.35
CA ASN A 12 1.72 -0.20 -24.29
C ASN A 12 2.40 0.10 -25.63
N ILE A 13 1.93 -0.57 -26.68
CA ILE A 13 2.45 -0.39 -28.03
C ILE A 13 1.85 0.87 -28.62
N LEU A 14 2.69 1.69 -29.24
CA LEU A 14 2.25 2.81 -30.07
C LEU A 14 2.54 2.51 -31.53
N ASN A 15 1.46 2.38 -32.31
CA ASN A 15 1.53 2.16 -33.74
C ASN A 15 1.34 3.49 -34.49
N PHE A 16 2.36 3.91 -35.24
CA PHE A 16 2.21 4.97 -36.24
C PHE A 16 1.70 4.36 -37.54
N ILE A 17 0.47 4.70 -37.91
CA ILE A 17 -0.19 4.22 -39.14
C ILE A 17 -0.08 5.31 -40.20
N LEU A 18 0.78 5.09 -41.19
CA LEU A 18 1.00 6.01 -42.31
C LEU A 18 0.16 5.56 -43.51
N ILE A 19 -0.77 6.41 -43.97
CA ILE A 19 -1.62 6.12 -45.13
C ILE A 19 -1.33 7.13 -46.25
N ASP A 20 -0.88 6.62 -47.38
CA ASP A 20 -0.67 7.42 -48.59
C ASP A 20 -2.02 7.83 -49.21
N THR A 21 -2.19 9.13 -49.44
CA THR A 21 -3.41 9.70 -50.06
C THR A 21 -3.15 10.30 -51.44
N SER A 22 -1.97 10.07 -52.04
CA SER A 22 -1.57 10.70 -53.29
C SER A 22 -2.09 10.05 -54.58
N THR A 23 -3.02 9.10 -54.47
CA THR A 23 -3.47 8.25 -55.59
C THR A 23 -4.37 9.03 -56.54
N SER A 24 -4.05 9.14 -57.84
CA SER A 24 -4.85 9.85 -58.85
C SER A 24 -6.37 9.62 -58.75
N SER A 25 -7.20 10.57 -59.21
CA SER A 25 -8.67 10.48 -59.17
C SER A 25 -9.27 9.23 -59.83
N GLU A 26 -8.51 8.52 -60.67
CA GLU A 26 -8.87 7.24 -61.28
C GLU A 26 -8.65 6.02 -60.33
N ASN A 27 -8.08 6.21 -59.15
CA ASN A 27 -7.63 5.17 -58.22
C ASN A 27 -8.20 5.30 -56.79
N GLN A 28 -9.40 5.88 -56.62
CA GLN A 28 -10.12 5.89 -55.33
C GLN A 28 -10.28 4.47 -54.73
N GLU A 29 -10.35 3.45 -55.60
CA GLU A 29 -10.36 2.04 -55.22
C GLU A 29 -9.08 1.63 -54.47
N GLU A 30 -7.91 2.15 -54.87
CA GLU A 30 -6.63 1.82 -54.23
C GLU A 30 -6.51 2.47 -52.84
N LEU A 31 -6.95 3.71 -52.67
CA LEU A 31 -7.03 4.33 -51.33
C LEU A 31 -7.97 3.53 -50.41
N ASN A 32 -9.09 3.05 -50.94
CA ASN A 32 -10.01 2.19 -50.18
C ASN A 32 -9.37 0.85 -49.79
N LYS A 33 -8.51 0.27 -50.63
CA LYS A 33 -7.72 -0.93 -50.29
C LYS A 33 -6.72 -0.65 -49.15
N SER A 34 -5.96 0.45 -49.21
CA SER A 34 -5.05 0.84 -48.12
C SER A 34 -5.76 1.07 -46.80
N LYS A 35 -6.92 1.74 -46.82
CA LYS A 35 -7.76 1.91 -45.63
C LYS A 35 -8.27 0.59 -45.07
N ALA A 36 -8.76 -0.30 -45.94
CA ALA A 36 -9.25 -1.61 -45.53
C ALA A 36 -8.14 -2.42 -44.87
N ALA A 37 -6.92 -2.39 -45.43
CA ALA A 37 -5.74 -3.03 -44.86
C ALA A 37 -5.34 -2.43 -43.51
N ALA A 38 -5.32 -1.10 -43.37
CA ALA A 38 -5.04 -0.44 -42.11
C ALA A 38 -6.07 -0.78 -41.02
N ILE A 39 -7.36 -0.81 -41.36
CA ILE A 39 -8.42 -1.20 -40.43
C ILE A 39 -8.26 -2.66 -40.02
N GLU A 40 -7.97 -3.56 -40.96
CA GLU A 40 -7.75 -4.97 -40.67
C GLU A 40 -6.52 -5.19 -39.78
N PHE A 41 -5.46 -4.43 -39.99
CA PHE A 41 -4.26 -4.44 -39.14
C PHE A 41 -4.63 -4.05 -37.70
N ILE A 42 -5.28 -2.91 -37.51
CA ILE A 42 -5.69 -2.40 -36.19
C ILE A 42 -6.63 -3.39 -35.48
N LYS A 43 -7.54 -4.06 -36.21
CA LYS A 43 -8.44 -5.06 -35.63
C LYS A 43 -7.70 -6.25 -35.02
N ASN A 44 -6.58 -6.65 -35.61
CA ASN A 44 -5.81 -7.81 -35.18
C ASN A 44 -4.75 -7.48 -34.10
N GLU A 45 -4.57 -6.21 -33.75
CA GLU A 45 -3.69 -5.76 -32.65
C GLU A 45 -4.37 -5.86 -31.26
N PRO A 46 -3.61 -5.94 -30.16
CA PRO A 46 -4.13 -5.90 -28.79
C PRO A 46 -5.04 -4.70 -28.50
N ASN A 47 -5.94 -4.87 -27.53
CA ASN A 47 -6.93 -3.83 -27.19
C ASN A 47 -6.32 -2.64 -26.42
N ASP A 48 -5.15 -2.84 -25.81
CA ASP A 48 -4.35 -1.87 -25.06
C ASP A 48 -3.35 -1.09 -25.95
N SER A 49 -3.28 -1.38 -27.26
CA SER A 49 -2.46 -0.63 -28.21
C SER A 49 -3.03 0.78 -28.48
N ASP A 50 -2.12 1.75 -28.56
CA ASP A 50 -2.39 3.12 -28.96
C ASP A 50 -2.01 3.34 -30.44
N TYR A 51 -2.71 4.25 -31.10
CA TYR A 51 -2.51 4.52 -32.53
C TYR A 51 -2.35 6.01 -32.79
N ILE A 52 -1.39 6.35 -33.66
CA ILE A 52 -1.28 7.66 -34.30
C ILE A 52 -1.49 7.47 -35.78
N VAL A 53 -2.63 7.93 -36.29
CA VAL A 53 -2.98 7.81 -37.71
C VAL A 53 -2.53 9.09 -38.42
N ILE A 54 -1.69 8.93 -39.42
CA ILE A 54 -1.18 10.03 -40.25
C ILE A 54 -1.51 9.69 -41.69
N HIS A 55 -2.18 10.62 -42.38
CA HIS A 55 -2.25 10.56 -43.83
C HIS A 55 -1.36 11.64 -44.44
N TYR A 56 -0.82 11.35 -45.62
CA TYR A 56 0.14 12.23 -46.26
C TYR A 56 -0.06 12.29 -47.78
N PHE A 57 0.29 13.45 -48.33
CA PHE A 57 0.40 13.72 -49.77
C PHE A 57 1.56 14.73 -49.95
N ASP A 58 1.37 16.02 -49.66
CA ASP A 58 2.45 17.03 -49.66
C ASP A 58 3.04 17.26 -48.27
N ASN A 59 2.17 17.40 -47.26
CA ASN A 59 2.52 17.54 -45.85
C ASN A 59 1.75 16.49 -45.03
N PRO A 60 2.31 16.02 -43.90
CA PRO A 60 1.60 15.10 -43.02
C PRO A 60 0.45 15.79 -42.31
N VAL A 61 -0.69 15.10 -42.24
CA VAL A 61 -1.85 15.50 -41.44
C VAL A 61 -2.12 14.40 -40.43
N VAL A 62 -2.03 14.74 -39.14
CA VAL A 62 -2.39 13.84 -38.04
C VAL A 62 -3.91 13.81 -37.94
N VAL A 63 -4.49 12.62 -38.13
CA VAL A 63 -5.94 12.42 -38.04
C VAL A 63 -6.35 12.07 -36.61
N SER A 64 -5.50 11.36 -35.85
CA SER A 64 -5.77 11.06 -34.44
C SER A 64 -4.54 10.62 -33.65
N GLU A 65 -4.60 10.84 -32.33
CA GLU A 65 -3.85 10.11 -31.29
C GLU A 65 -4.91 9.44 -30.39
N SER A 66 -5.18 8.14 -30.57
CA SER A 66 -6.37 7.55 -29.96
C SER A 66 -6.34 6.03 -29.81
N ASN A 67 -7.32 5.49 -29.08
CA ASN A 67 -7.53 4.06 -28.91
C ASN A 67 -8.09 3.40 -30.20
N LYS A 68 -8.06 2.06 -30.22
CA LYS A 68 -8.45 1.21 -31.35
C LYS A 68 -9.74 1.63 -32.06
N THR A 69 -10.82 1.90 -31.32
CA THR A 69 -12.13 2.26 -31.90
C THR A 69 -12.08 3.60 -32.65
N LYS A 70 -11.50 4.63 -32.03
CA LYS A 70 -11.39 5.96 -32.62
C LYS A 70 -10.46 5.96 -33.83
N ALA A 71 -9.34 5.23 -33.77
CA ALA A 71 -8.42 5.12 -34.90
C ALA A 71 -9.11 4.55 -36.15
N ILE A 72 -9.97 3.54 -35.99
CA ILE A 72 -10.76 2.96 -37.10
C ILE A 72 -11.74 3.98 -37.68
N GLU A 73 -12.47 4.70 -36.82
CA GLU A 73 -13.42 5.75 -37.25
C GLU A 73 -12.72 6.85 -38.06
N GLU A 74 -11.52 7.25 -37.65
CA GLU A 74 -10.75 8.29 -38.32
C GLU A 74 -10.16 7.84 -39.66
N ILE A 75 -9.69 6.58 -39.76
CA ILE A 75 -9.23 6.02 -41.05
C ILE A 75 -10.35 6.00 -42.08
N GLN A 76 -11.59 5.70 -41.66
CA GLN A 76 -12.74 5.68 -42.57
C GLN A 76 -12.99 7.06 -43.21
N LYS A 77 -12.72 8.15 -42.48
CA LYS A 77 -12.96 9.54 -42.92
C LYS A 77 -11.90 10.10 -43.88
N ILE A 78 -10.72 9.49 -43.99
CA ILE A 78 -9.63 9.99 -44.85
C ILE A 78 -10.11 10.12 -46.31
N VAL A 79 -9.80 11.19 -47.03
CA VAL A 79 -10.18 11.34 -48.44
C VAL A 79 -8.97 11.62 -49.31
N PHE A 80 -9.11 11.41 -50.61
CA PHE A 80 -8.11 11.80 -51.59
C PHE A 80 -7.76 13.29 -51.45
N SER A 81 -6.46 13.61 -51.44
CA SER A 81 -5.97 14.94 -51.06
C SER A 81 -4.97 15.57 -52.04
N GLY A 82 -4.43 14.84 -53.03
CA GLY A 82 -3.49 15.42 -54.02
C GLY A 82 -2.71 14.36 -54.81
N SER A 83 -1.78 14.76 -55.68
CA SER A 83 -1.03 13.85 -56.57
C SER A 83 0.42 13.57 -56.16
N ASN A 84 0.94 14.29 -55.16
CA ASN A 84 2.31 14.10 -54.67
C ASN A 84 2.33 13.18 -53.45
N SER A 85 3.27 12.24 -53.36
CA SER A 85 3.49 11.38 -52.19
C SER A 85 4.85 11.74 -51.58
N ASN A 86 4.85 12.66 -50.62
CA ASN A 86 6.01 13.12 -49.85
C ASN A 86 6.12 12.33 -48.53
N LEU A 87 6.71 11.15 -48.60
CA LEU A 87 6.83 10.25 -47.46
C LEU A 87 7.86 10.76 -46.44
N ASN A 88 8.94 11.40 -46.89
CA ASN A 88 9.99 11.91 -46.03
C ASN A 88 9.46 12.98 -45.05
N SER A 89 8.58 13.87 -45.50
CA SER A 89 7.94 14.86 -44.61
C SER A 89 7.11 14.19 -43.50
N ALA A 90 6.37 13.13 -43.84
CA ALA A 90 5.62 12.37 -42.84
C ALA A 90 6.53 11.66 -41.84
N LEU A 91 7.64 11.10 -42.30
CA LEU A 91 8.62 10.43 -41.44
C LEU A 91 9.39 11.40 -40.54
N LEU A 92 9.73 12.60 -41.03
CA LEU A 92 10.33 13.64 -40.19
C LEU A 92 9.39 14.09 -39.07
N PHE A 93 8.09 14.19 -39.35
CA PHE A 93 7.08 14.44 -38.33
C PHE A 93 6.99 13.30 -37.30
N VAL A 94 6.99 12.04 -37.77
CA VAL A 94 7.02 10.87 -36.88
C VAL A 94 8.28 10.87 -36.00
N GLN A 95 9.44 11.21 -36.57
CA GLN A 95 10.70 11.27 -35.83
C GLN A 95 10.67 12.31 -34.71
N GLN A 96 10.11 13.51 -34.97
CA GLN A 96 9.92 14.54 -33.94
C GLN A 96 8.99 14.06 -32.82
N LYS A 97 7.92 13.33 -33.17
CA LYS A 97 7.00 12.75 -32.18
C LYS A 97 7.68 11.67 -31.34
N ILE A 98 8.42 10.77 -31.95
CA ILE A 98 9.20 9.73 -31.26
C ILE A 98 10.09 10.34 -30.17
N ASP A 99 10.77 11.45 -30.44
CA ASP A 99 11.66 12.12 -29.48
C ASP A 99 10.95 12.62 -28.20
N SER A 100 9.61 12.67 -28.21
CA SER A 100 8.75 13.09 -27.09
C SER A 100 8.00 11.94 -26.40
N ILE A 101 8.13 10.72 -26.90
CA ILE A 101 7.41 9.54 -26.39
C ILE A 101 8.35 8.72 -25.51
N PHE A 102 7.95 8.50 -24.27
CA PHE A 102 8.68 7.67 -23.30
C PHE A 102 7.85 6.43 -22.93
N ASN A 103 8.54 5.33 -22.63
CA ASN A 103 7.94 4.09 -22.10
C ASN A 103 6.91 3.38 -22.98
N LYS A 104 6.98 3.53 -24.31
CA LYS A 104 6.17 2.75 -25.27
C LYS A 104 7.06 1.98 -26.23
N GLU A 105 6.62 0.80 -26.63
CA GLU A 105 7.20 0.14 -27.80
C GLU A 105 6.63 0.79 -29.06
N ILE A 106 7.48 1.23 -29.98
CA ILE A 106 7.06 1.99 -31.15
C ILE A 106 7.18 1.12 -32.40
N SER A 107 6.13 1.12 -33.21
CA SER A 107 6.11 0.47 -34.53
C SER A 107 5.55 1.45 -35.57
N ILE A 108 6.12 1.44 -36.77
CA ILE A 108 5.65 2.24 -37.90
C ILE A 108 5.16 1.31 -38.99
N VAL A 109 3.92 1.51 -39.45
CA VAL A 109 3.28 0.72 -40.49
C VAL A 109 2.84 1.64 -41.61
N LEU A 110 3.41 1.40 -42.79
CA LEU A 110 3.15 2.16 -44.02
C LEU A 110 2.18 1.41 -44.92
N PHE A 111 1.11 2.08 -45.33
CA PHE A 111 0.15 1.64 -46.34
C PHE A 111 0.23 2.59 -47.54
N SER A 112 0.94 2.18 -48.59
CA SER A 112 1.11 2.95 -49.84
C SER A 112 0.97 2.04 -51.05
N ASN A 113 0.35 2.52 -52.13
CA ASN A 113 0.12 1.76 -53.38
C ASN A 113 0.80 2.40 -54.60
N GLY A 114 1.70 3.36 -54.39
CA GLY A 114 2.38 4.09 -55.46
C GLY A 114 3.84 4.42 -55.10
N PRO A 115 4.65 4.84 -56.09
CA PRO A 115 6.02 5.26 -55.82
C PRO A 115 6.05 6.57 -55.02
N CYS A 116 6.97 6.68 -54.07
CA CYS A 116 7.26 7.94 -53.40
C CYS A 116 7.88 8.92 -54.40
N THR A 117 7.46 10.20 -54.35
CA THR A 117 7.99 11.25 -55.21
C THR A 117 9.30 11.86 -54.70
N ASP A 118 9.71 11.47 -53.49
CA ASP A 118 10.87 11.94 -52.73
C ASP A 118 11.77 10.78 -52.23
N ASP A 119 12.93 11.09 -51.64
CA ASP A 119 13.87 10.09 -51.09
C ASP A 119 13.81 10.02 -49.54
N PRO A 120 13.07 9.07 -48.96
CA PRO A 120 12.92 8.92 -47.51
C PRO A 120 14.04 8.11 -46.83
N LYS A 121 15.04 7.60 -47.58
CA LYS A 121 15.94 6.53 -47.08
C LYS A 121 16.74 6.93 -45.84
N ALA A 122 17.26 8.16 -45.82
CA ALA A 122 18.06 8.64 -44.69
C ALA A 122 17.24 8.69 -43.39
N THR A 123 15.99 9.15 -43.47
CA THR A 123 15.07 9.26 -42.34
C THR A 123 14.62 7.89 -41.84
N ILE A 124 14.30 6.96 -42.75
CA ILE A 124 13.97 5.58 -42.37
C ILE A 124 15.17 4.91 -41.68
N THR A 125 16.38 5.07 -42.22
CA THR A 125 17.61 4.54 -41.60
C THR A 125 17.82 5.12 -40.20
N SER A 126 17.61 6.42 -40.02
CA SER A 126 17.70 7.07 -38.71
C SER A 126 16.70 6.51 -37.70
N ILE A 127 15.45 6.27 -38.11
CA ILE A 127 14.41 5.67 -37.26
C ILE A 127 14.77 4.22 -36.89
N MET A 128 15.20 3.41 -37.87
CA MET A 128 15.57 2.01 -37.65
C MET A 128 16.79 1.86 -36.74
N ASN A 129 17.79 2.76 -36.84
CA ASN A 129 18.95 2.78 -35.94
C ASN A 129 18.59 2.97 -34.46
N ARG A 130 17.36 3.38 -34.15
CA ARG A 130 16.82 3.48 -32.78
C ARG A 130 16.10 2.20 -32.33
N GLY A 131 16.17 1.12 -33.10
CA GLY A 131 15.52 -0.17 -32.80
C GLY A 131 14.02 -0.18 -33.05
N ILE A 132 13.50 0.76 -33.85
CA ILE A 132 12.06 0.88 -34.15
C ILE A 132 11.71 0.01 -35.35
N ASN A 133 10.67 -0.80 -35.20
CA ASN A 133 10.16 -1.68 -36.26
C ASN A 133 9.47 -0.87 -37.36
N PHE A 134 9.85 -1.12 -38.61
CA PHE A 134 9.25 -0.49 -39.79
C PHE A 134 8.70 -1.55 -40.75
N CYS A 135 7.41 -1.45 -41.07
CA CYS A 135 6.70 -2.38 -41.94
C CYS A 135 6.01 -1.62 -43.09
N CYS A 136 6.05 -2.17 -44.30
CA CYS A 136 5.35 -1.65 -45.45
C CYS A 136 4.39 -2.71 -46.02
N ILE A 137 3.11 -2.36 -46.14
CA ILE A 137 2.04 -3.21 -46.64
C ILE A 137 1.42 -2.54 -47.87
N THR A 138 1.45 -3.20 -49.02
CA THR A 138 1.08 -2.60 -50.31
C THR A 138 0.38 -3.57 -51.25
N THR A 139 -0.43 -3.06 -52.18
CA THR A 139 -1.02 -3.85 -53.29
C THR A 139 -0.10 -3.95 -54.51
N LYS A 140 0.94 -3.12 -54.62
CA LYS A 140 1.78 -3.01 -55.83
C LYS A 140 3.27 -3.00 -55.53
N ASN A 141 4.05 -3.65 -56.41
CA ASN A 141 5.51 -3.61 -56.36
C ASN A 141 6.09 -2.22 -56.66
N GLU A 142 5.31 -1.28 -57.18
CA GLU A 142 5.80 0.06 -57.59
C GLU A 142 6.23 0.92 -56.38
N ALA A 143 5.57 0.77 -55.23
CA ALA A 143 6.01 1.36 -53.96
C ALA A 143 7.39 0.83 -53.50
N LEU A 144 7.79 -0.34 -53.99
CA LEU A 144 9.07 -0.98 -53.65
C LEU A 144 10.24 -0.38 -54.41
N VAL A 145 10.04 0.33 -55.53
CA VAL A 145 11.17 0.78 -56.37
C VAL A 145 12.06 1.78 -55.60
N THR A 146 11.46 2.69 -54.83
CA THR A 146 12.18 3.68 -54.03
C THR A 146 12.75 3.09 -52.73
N LEU A 147 12.06 2.11 -52.14
CA LEU A 147 12.40 1.53 -50.83
C LEU A 147 13.21 0.22 -50.90
N ALA A 148 13.36 -0.37 -52.09
CA ALA A 148 14.09 -1.63 -52.32
C ALA A 148 15.53 -1.65 -51.75
N PRO A 149 16.30 -0.55 -51.76
CA PRO A 149 17.63 -0.54 -51.13
C PRO A 149 17.62 -0.79 -49.61
N LEU A 150 16.46 -0.69 -48.96
CA LEU A 150 16.26 -0.93 -47.51
C LEU A 150 15.58 -2.28 -47.21
N SER A 151 15.41 -3.14 -48.22
CA SER A 151 14.75 -4.46 -48.13
C SER A 151 15.37 -5.45 -47.15
N THR A 152 16.61 -5.25 -46.73
CA THR A 152 17.25 -6.05 -45.69
C THR A 152 16.79 -5.68 -44.27
N ASN A 153 16.23 -4.49 -44.06
CA ASN A 153 15.92 -3.93 -42.74
C ASN A 153 14.44 -3.56 -42.55
N ILE A 154 13.64 -3.61 -43.62
CA ILE A 154 12.19 -3.32 -43.60
C ILE A 154 11.43 -4.58 -43.99
N SER A 155 10.35 -4.88 -43.25
CA SER A 155 9.43 -5.95 -43.63
C SER A 155 8.49 -5.47 -44.72
N PHE A 156 8.51 -6.12 -45.89
CA PHE A 156 7.69 -5.78 -47.05
C PHE A 156 6.64 -6.85 -47.31
N HIS A 157 5.38 -6.46 -47.36
CA HIS A 157 4.26 -7.36 -47.59
C HIS A 157 3.40 -6.86 -48.76
N VAL A 158 3.50 -7.56 -49.89
CA VAL A 158 2.70 -7.28 -51.09
C VAL A 158 1.53 -8.25 -51.13
N TYR A 159 0.30 -7.73 -51.14
CA TYR A 159 -0.90 -8.56 -51.12
C TYR A 159 -1.74 -8.42 -52.40
N GLU A 160 -2.17 -9.55 -52.94
CA GLU A 160 -2.97 -9.63 -54.17
C GLU A 160 -4.49 -9.69 -53.88
N ASN A 161 -4.87 -10.11 -52.68
CA ASN A 161 -6.25 -10.25 -52.23
C ASN A 161 -6.36 -10.18 -50.70
N SER A 162 -7.60 -10.08 -50.20
CA SER A 162 -7.89 -9.96 -48.76
C SER A 162 -7.42 -11.15 -47.94
N SER A 163 -7.43 -12.38 -48.48
CA SER A 163 -6.98 -13.57 -47.74
C SER A 163 -5.48 -13.52 -47.46
N LYS A 164 -4.66 -13.21 -48.47
CA LYS A 164 -3.21 -13.04 -48.30
C LYS A 164 -2.89 -11.86 -47.37
N LEU A 165 -3.65 -10.77 -47.47
CA LEU A 165 -3.52 -9.64 -46.56
C LEU A 165 -3.75 -10.03 -45.10
N THR A 166 -4.83 -10.76 -44.81
CA THR A 166 -5.12 -11.24 -43.45
C THR A 166 -4.03 -12.20 -42.96
N GLU A 167 -3.47 -13.05 -43.83
CA GLU A 167 -2.35 -13.93 -43.49
C GLU A 167 -1.10 -13.14 -43.13
N TYR A 168 -0.69 -12.16 -43.94
CA TYR A 168 0.45 -11.30 -43.65
C TYR A 168 0.25 -10.45 -42.40
N ILE A 169 -0.94 -9.87 -42.22
CA ILE A 169 -1.27 -9.12 -41.00
C ILE A 169 -1.13 -10.05 -39.80
N LYS A 170 -1.69 -11.27 -39.86
CA LYS A 170 -1.53 -12.26 -38.80
C LYS A 170 -0.09 -12.69 -38.57
N GLU A 171 0.76 -12.71 -39.60
CA GLU A 171 2.18 -13.00 -39.48
C GLU A 171 2.94 -11.85 -38.79
N ILE A 172 2.67 -10.60 -39.20
CA ILE A 172 3.25 -9.38 -38.63
C ILE A 172 2.82 -9.23 -37.16
N THR A 173 1.55 -9.53 -36.85
CA THR A 173 1.01 -9.44 -35.49
C THR A 173 1.26 -10.71 -34.66
N LYS A 174 1.58 -11.86 -35.28
CA LYS A 174 1.83 -13.16 -34.60
C LYS A 174 2.94 -13.09 -33.56
N ASN A 175 3.94 -12.25 -33.81
CA ASN A 175 5.13 -12.14 -32.98
C ASN A 175 5.02 -11.07 -31.88
N LYS A 176 3.85 -10.46 -31.67
CA LYS A 176 3.70 -9.38 -30.70
C LYS A 176 2.78 -9.78 -29.55
N ILE A 177 3.43 -10.46 -28.60
CA ILE A 177 3.09 -10.70 -27.19
C ILE A 177 1.66 -11.24 -26.96
N GLU A 178 1.40 -12.44 -27.46
CA GLU A 178 0.62 -13.36 -26.66
C GLU A 178 1.55 -13.80 -25.52
N ILE A 179 1.32 -13.32 -24.29
CA ILE A 179 2.10 -13.77 -23.14
C ILE A 179 1.90 -15.29 -23.07
N PRO A 180 2.89 -16.11 -23.44
CA PRO A 180 2.64 -17.53 -23.64
C PRO A 180 2.54 -18.26 -22.30
N VAL A 181 2.81 -17.53 -21.21
CA VAL A 181 2.79 -17.97 -19.83
C VAL A 181 1.75 -17.19 -19.04
N LEU A 182 0.68 -17.86 -18.63
CA LEU A 182 -0.21 -17.38 -17.59
C LEU A 182 0.38 -17.68 -16.21
N HIS A 183 0.03 -16.83 -15.25
CA HIS A 183 0.46 -16.99 -13.86
C HIS A 183 -0.68 -16.78 -12.87
N LYS A 184 -0.56 -17.42 -11.71
CA LYS A 184 -1.39 -17.18 -10.51
C LYS A 184 -0.49 -17.22 -9.29
N ILE A 185 -0.61 -16.21 -8.43
CA ILE A 185 0.17 -16.14 -7.18
C ILE A 185 -0.79 -16.25 -6.01
N SER A 186 -0.42 -17.00 -4.98
CA SER A 186 -1.22 -17.12 -3.75
C SER A 186 -0.30 -17.30 -2.54
N VAL A 187 -0.77 -16.97 -1.34
CA VAL A 187 -0.02 -17.25 -0.10
C VAL A 187 -0.09 -18.74 0.20
N ALA A 188 1.08 -19.37 0.43
CA ALA A 188 1.19 -20.81 0.62
C ALA A 188 0.68 -21.23 2.01
N ASN A 189 1.08 -20.50 3.06
CA ASN A 189 0.65 -20.74 4.44
C ASN A 189 -0.60 -19.93 4.78
N ARG A 190 -1.71 -20.61 5.09
CA ARG A 190 -3.00 -19.97 5.37
C ARG A 190 -3.18 -19.54 6.82
N THR A 191 -2.14 -18.98 7.41
CA THR A 191 -2.14 -18.48 8.79
C THR A 191 -1.71 -17.02 8.79
N ILE A 192 -2.11 -16.26 9.81
CA ILE A 192 -1.58 -14.91 10.03
C ILE A 192 -0.11 -14.99 10.42
N GLN A 193 0.67 -13.99 10.03
CA GLN A 193 2.10 -13.85 10.29
C GLN A 193 2.41 -12.42 10.76
N CYS A 194 3.57 -12.20 11.37
CA CYS A 194 4.07 -10.85 11.59
C CYS A 194 4.70 -10.32 10.30
N SER A 195 4.70 -8.99 10.08
CA SER A 195 5.29 -8.41 8.87
C SER A 195 6.79 -8.71 8.76
N LYS A 196 7.47 -8.87 9.91
CA LYS A 196 8.89 -9.23 9.98
C LYS A 196 9.19 -10.70 9.70
N ASP A 197 8.18 -11.55 9.56
CA ASP A 197 8.36 -12.97 9.28
C ASP A 197 8.46 -13.20 7.77
N ASP A 198 9.23 -14.22 7.38
CA ASP A 198 9.33 -14.66 5.99
C ASP A 198 7.98 -15.17 5.47
N LEU A 199 7.52 -14.64 4.33
CA LEU A 199 6.23 -15.02 3.75
C LEU A 199 6.38 -16.02 2.61
N SER A 200 5.81 -17.22 2.78
CA SER A 200 5.78 -18.23 1.72
C SER A 200 4.66 -17.99 0.71
N ILE A 201 5.00 -17.95 -0.58
CA ILE A 201 4.06 -17.80 -1.69
C ILE A 201 4.17 -18.97 -2.66
N SER A 202 3.05 -19.32 -3.29
CA SER A 202 2.99 -20.26 -4.41
C SER A 202 2.79 -19.48 -5.71
N PHE A 203 3.76 -19.58 -6.60
CA PHE A 203 3.75 -18.98 -7.94
C PHE A 203 3.46 -20.08 -8.97
N LYS A 204 2.21 -20.13 -9.45
CA LYS A 204 1.76 -21.11 -10.42
C LYS A 204 1.90 -20.56 -11.84
N ILE A 205 2.53 -21.31 -12.72
CA ILE A 205 2.74 -21.00 -14.14
C ILE A 205 2.09 -22.07 -15.00
N PHE A 206 1.42 -21.64 -16.08
CA PHE A 206 0.72 -22.51 -17.02
C PHE A 206 0.55 -21.84 -18.38
N THR A 207 0.28 -22.61 -19.42
CA THR A 207 0.03 -22.09 -20.78
C THR A 207 -1.47 -22.06 -21.08
N ASN A 208 -1.89 -21.30 -22.10
CA ASN A 208 -3.28 -21.29 -22.55
C ASN A 208 -3.67 -22.55 -23.33
N THR A 209 -2.70 -23.15 -24.02
CA THR A 209 -2.88 -24.33 -24.87
C THR A 209 -1.69 -25.26 -24.76
N ASN A 210 -1.89 -26.55 -25.07
CA ASN A 210 -0.80 -27.53 -25.13
C ASN A 210 0.16 -27.28 -26.30
N GLU A 211 -0.26 -26.52 -27.31
CA GLU A 211 0.58 -26.17 -28.48
C GLU A 211 1.71 -25.21 -28.12
N LEU A 212 1.57 -24.46 -27.01
CA LEU A 212 2.56 -23.51 -26.49
C LEU A 212 3.37 -24.09 -25.33
N ALA A 213 3.47 -25.42 -25.22
CA ALA A 213 4.21 -26.07 -24.14
C ALA A 213 5.68 -25.63 -24.10
N PHE A 214 6.19 -25.46 -22.88
CA PHE A 214 7.58 -25.13 -22.60
C PHE A 214 8.32 -26.35 -22.09
N GLU A 215 9.52 -26.58 -22.61
CA GLU A 215 10.37 -27.67 -22.15
C GLU A 215 11.03 -27.33 -20.79
N GLU A 216 11.66 -28.33 -20.20
CA GLU A 216 12.38 -28.20 -18.93
C GLU A 216 13.42 -27.07 -18.97
N ASN A 217 13.49 -26.26 -17.91
CA ASN A 217 14.44 -25.14 -17.76
C ASN A 217 14.29 -23.98 -18.75
N GLU A 218 13.22 -23.92 -19.56
CA GLU A 218 12.97 -22.80 -20.48
C GLU A 218 12.35 -21.57 -19.80
N ILE A 219 11.80 -21.75 -18.60
CA ILE A 219 11.14 -20.70 -17.83
C ILE A 219 11.94 -20.40 -16.56
N GLU A 220 12.16 -19.13 -16.30
CA GLU A 220 12.78 -18.64 -15.09
C GLU A 220 11.89 -17.56 -14.46
N ILE A 221 11.70 -17.67 -13.14
CA ILE A 221 10.93 -16.72 -12.32
C ILE A 221 11.92 -16.02 -11.41
N GLU A 222 11.89 -14.69 -11.40
CA GLU A 222 12.72 -13.87 -10.52
C GLU A 222 11.82 -12.91 -9.74
N ILE A 223 11.76 -13.03 -8.41
CA ILE A 223 11.26 -11.97 -7.53
C ILE A 223 12.38 -10.95 -7.36
N LEU A 224 12.10 -9.69 -7.66
CA LEU A 224 13.11 -8.64 -7.60
C LEU A 224 13.34 -8.19 -6.15
N THR A 225 14.62 -7.98 -5.82
CA THR A 225 15.02 -7.36 -4.56
C THR A 225 14.42 -5.96 -4.45
N ASN A 226 13.95 -5.61 -3.26
CA ASN A 226 13.54 -4.26 -2.89
C ASN A 226 14.01 -3.95 -1.46
N ASP A 227 13.70 -2.77 -0.94
CA ASP A 227 14.13 -2.33 0.39
C ASP A 227 13.59 -3.23 1.54
N TYR A 228 12.52 -3.98 1.28
CA TYR A 228 11.85 -4.83 2.26
C TYR A 228 12.14 -6.33 2.09
N TYR A 229 12.17 -6.83 0.85
CA TYR A 229 12.36 -8.26 0.56
C TYR A 229 13.62 -8.52 -0.25
N TYR A 230 14.34 -9.59 0.10
CA TYR A 230 15.41 -10.13 -0.74
C TYR A 230 14.86 -10.76 -2.01
N GLY A 231 15.56 -10.56 -3.12
CA GLY A 231 15.23 -11.20 -4.39
C GLY A 231 15.44 -12.70 -4.35
N GLN A 232 14.65 -13.43 -5.14
CA GLN A 232 14.73 -14.87 -5.27
C GLN A 232 14.54 -15.27 -6.73
N LYS A 233 15.33 -16.23 -7.20
CA LYS A 233 15.25 -16.75 -8.55
C LYS A 233 15.03 -18.26 -8.56
N VAL A 234 14.12 -18.72 -9.41
CA VAL A 234 13.80 -20.13 -9.61
C VAL A 234 13.74 -20.44 -11.10
N ILE A 235 14.51 -21.43 -11.51
CA ILE A 235 14.42 -22.03 -12.84
C ILE A 235 13.40 -23.16 -12.76
N VAL A 236 12.43 -23.18 -13.67
CA VAL A 236 11.37 -24.19 -13.70
C VAL A 236 11.97 -25.50 -14.23
N PRO A 237 12.07 -26.56 -13.40
CA PRO A 237 12.81 -27.75 -13.75
C PRO A 237 12.03 -28.70 -14.66
N ASN A 238 10.70 -28.56 -14.72
CA ASN A 238 9.81 -29.49 -15.40
C ASN A 238 9.18 -28.84 -16.64
N LYS A 239 8.79 -29.67 -17.61
CA LYS A 239 7.94 -29.25 -18.73
C LYS A 239 6.65 -28.62 -18.21
N VAL A 240 6.22 -27.52 -18.83
CA VAL A 240 4.97 -26.82 -18.52
C VAL A 240 4.05 -26.81 -19.74
N ASP A 241 2.83 -27.30 -19.56
CA ASP A 241 1.75 -27.18 -20.55
C ASP A 241 0.42 -26.85 -19.86
N TYR A 242 -0.68 -26.81 -20.63
CA TYR A 242 -2.00 -26.47 -20.10
C TYR A 242 -2.50 -27.54 -19.09
N SER A 243 -2.15 -28.81 -19.34
CA SER A 243 -2.55 -29.95 -18.50
C SER A 243 -1.64 -30.18 -17.28
N THR A 244 -0.36 -29.79 -17.37
CA THR A 244 0.64 -29.93 -16.32
C THR A 244 1.22 -28.57 -15.93
N PRO A 245 0.48 -27.77 -15.13
CA PRO A 245 0.98 -26.50 -14.64
C PRO A 245 2.07 -26.71 -13.59
N TYR A 246 3.08 -25.85 -13.58
CA TYR A 246 4.12 -25.86 -12.55
C TYR A 246 3.77 -24.90 -11.41
N THR A 247 4.09 -25.26 -10.17
CA THR A 247 3.94 -24.39 -9.00
C THR A 247 5.28 -24.27 -8.28
N ALA A 248 5.90 -23.10 -8.39
CA ALA A 248 7.07 -22.75 -7.59
C ALA A 248 6.63 -22.33 -6.19
N ASN A 249 7.25 -22.89 -5.16
CA ASN A 249 7.10 -22.40 -3.79
C ASN A 249 8.28 -21.47 -3.49
N LEU A 250 7.97 -20.20 -3.31
CA LEU A 250 8.94 -19.12 -3.08
C LEU A 250 8.78 -18.59 -1.65
N VAL A 251 9.85 -18.06 -1.09
CA VAL A 251 9.85 -17.46 0.25
C VAL A 251 10.32 -16.02 0.11
N LEU A 252 9.42 -15.08 0.36
CA LEU A 252 9.72 -13.66 0.44
C LEU A 252 10.44 -13.41 1.76
N ARG A 253 11.77 -13.39 1.71
CA ARG A 253 12.61 -13.19 2.89
C ARG A 253 12.71 -11.71 3.25
N VAL A 254 12.43 -11.38 4.50
CA VAL A 254 12.46 -9.99 4.98
C VAL A 254 13.91 -9.51 5.12
N ALA A 255 14.21 -8.30 4.65
CA ALA A 255 15.53 -7.70 4.76
C ALA A 255 15.83 -7.28 6.20
N ASN A 256 17.05 -7.56 6.69
CA ASN A 256 17.42 -7.38 8.10
C ASN A 256 17.20 -5.94 8.65
N ASN A 257 17.32 -4.92 7.79
CA ASN A 257 17.19 -3.51 8.18
C ASN A 257 15.79 -2.94 7.90
N SER A 258 14.83 -3.76 7.45
CA SER A 258 13.50 -3.28 7.10
C SER A 258 12.63 -3.02 8.33
N SER A 259 11.91 -1.92 8.32
CA SER A 259 10.89 -1.60 9.32
C SER A 259 9.53 -2.12 8.88
N LYS A 260 8.64 -2.48 9.82
CA LYS A 260 7.22 -2.76 9.52
C LYS A 260 6.51 -1.59 8.80
N TYR A 261 7.09 -0.40 8.86
CA TYR A 261 6.62 0.80 8.15
C TYR A 261 7.10 0.88 6.68
N ASP A 262 7.97 -0.03 6.23
CA ASP A 262 8.55 -0.03 4.88
C ASP A 262 7.88 -1.06 3.95
N LEU A 263 6.74 -1.62 4.36
CA LEU A 263 5.99 -2.62 3.59
C LEU A 263 5.74 -2.11 2.15
N PRO A 264 6.16 -2.87 1.12
CA PRO A 264 6.03 -2.43 -0.26
C PRO A 264 4.58 -2.58 -0.73
N SER A 265 4.09 -1.57 -1.45
CA SER A 265 2.75 -1.63 -2.05
C SER A 265 2.66 -2.60 -3.24
N LYS A 266 3.79 -2.87 -3.90
CA LYS A 266 3.91 -3.80 -5.02
C LYS A 266 5.21 -4.59 -4.88
N ILE A 267 5.14 -5.88 -5.14
CA ILE A 267 6.32 -6.75 -5.26
C ILE A 267 6.51 -7.06 -6.73
N TYR A 268 7.64 -6.64 -7.27
CA TYR A 268 7.96 -6.82 -8.67
C TYR A 268 8.60 -8.18 -8.92
N PHE A 269 8.29 -8.76 -10.07
CA PHE A 269 8.87 -10.01 -10.54
C PHE A 269 9.17 -9.94 -12.04
N LYS A 270 9.98 -10.88 -12.50
CA LYS A 270 10.23 -11.15 -13.91
C LYS A 270 9.94 -12.60 -14.22
N ILE A 271 9.34 -12.84 -15.38
CA ILE A 271 9.24 -14.17 -15.98
C ILE A 271 10.08 -14.12 -17.25
N LYS A 272 11.17 -14.89 -17.28
CA LYS A 272 11.96 -15.08 -18.48
C LYS A 272 11.54 -16.39 -19.15
N VAL A 273 11.22 -16.32 -20.43
CA VAL A 273 10.80 -17.46 -21.26
C VAL A 273 11.63 -17.43 -22.53
N LYS A 274 12.52 -18.41 -22.70
CA LYS A 274 13.50 -18.41 -23.80
C LYS A 274 14.31 -17.10 -23.81
N GLU A 275 14.20 -16.29 -24.87
CA GLU A 275 14.87 -14.99 -25.00
C GLU A 275 14.01 -13.79 -24.55
N GLN A 276 12.75 -14.01 -24.18
CA GLN A 276 11.83 -12.94 -23.79
C GLN A 276 11.78 -12.78 -22.27
N VAL A 277 11.65 -11.53 -21.81
CA VAL A 277 11.52 -11.18 -20.39
C VAL A 277 10.24 -10.36 -20.21
N PHE A 278 9.40 -10.82 -19.30
CA PHE A 278 8.14 -10.18 -18.91
C PHE A 278 8.28 -9.64 -17.50
N ASP A 279 8.21 -8.33 -17.34
CA ASP A 279 8.14 -7.67 -16.04
C ASP A 279 6.70 -7.72 -15.51
N GLY A 280 6.54 -7.91 -14.21
CA GLY A 280 5.23 -7.95 -13.57
C GLY A 280 5.30 -7.49 -12.12
N PHE A 281 4.14 -7.35 -11.50
CA PHE A 281 4.04 -7.12 -10.06
C PHE A 281 2.83 -7.81 -9.45
N PHE A 282 2.85 -8.02 -8.15
CA PHE A 282 1.68 -8.40 -7.37
C PHE A 282 1.57 -7.59 -6.08
N THR A 283 0.36 -7.55 -5.52
CA THR A 283 0.08 -6.88 -4.24
C THR A 283 -0.25 -7.91 -3.17
N LEU A 284 0.24 -7.69 -1.95
CA LEU A 284 -0.09 -8.53 -0.79
C LEU A 284 -1.25 -7.93 -0.01
N ASP A 285 -2.27 -8.74 0.29
CA ASP A 285 -3.33 -8.32 1.21
C ASP A 285 -2.77 -8.24 2.64
N LEU A 286 -2.89 -7.07 3.29
CA LEU A 286 -2.33 -6.86 4.62
C LEU A 286 -2.98 -7.70 5.74
N VAL A 287 -4.09 -8.37 5.44
CA VAL A 287 -4.75 -9.32 6.34
C VAL A 287 -3.82 -10.47 6.75
N TRP A 288 -2.88 -10.86 5.88
CA TRP A 288 -1.88 -11.88 6.20
C TRP A 288 -0.91 -11.44 7.30
N PHE A 289 -0.69 -10.13 7.44
CA PHE A 289 0.16 -9.53 8.47
C PHE A 289 -0.58 -9.18 9.76
N ALA A 290 -1.81 -9.68 9.95
CA ALA A 290 -2.58 -9.42 11.16
C ALA A 290 -1.88 -9.94 12.44
N GLY A 291 -0.85 -10.78 12.32
CA GLY A 291 -0.03 -11.21 13.46
C GLY A 291 0.70 -10.06 14.18
N ASP A 292 0.91 -8.92 13.52
CA ASP A 292 1.44 -7.69 14.14
C ASP A 292 0.46 -7.03 15.11
N PHE A 293 -0.82 -7.40 15.04
CA PHE A 293 -1.88 -6.88 15.90
C PHE A 293 -2.28 -7.87 17.00
N GLU A 294 -1.51 -8.94 17.21
CA GLU A 294 -1.78 -9.92 18.26
C GLU A 294 -1.54 -9.30 19.64
N THR A 295 -2.53 -9.42 20.53
CA THR A 295 -2.47 -8.82 21.85
C THR A 295 -2.83 -9.84 22.92
N PHE A 296 -2.08 -9.84 24.03
CA PHE A 296 -2.38 -10.71 25.18
C PHE A 296 -3.73 -10.40 25.79
N LYS A 297 -4.05 -9.11 25.88
CA LYS A 297 -5.22 -8.57 26.55
C LYS A 297 -6.03 -7.69 25.58
N PRO A 298 -7.32 -7.46 25.90
CA PRO A 298 -8.14 -6.54 25.11
C PRO A 298 -7.54 -5.13 25.06
N ILE A 299 -7.44 -4.56 23.87
CA ILE A 299 -7.06 -3.16 23.64
C ILE A 299 -8.24 -2.43 23.02
N ASN A 300 -8.73 -1.40 23.71
CA ASN A 300 -9.77 -0.51 23.20
C ASN A 300 -9.14 0.78 22.68
N ILE A 301 -9.22 0.96 21.36
CA ILE A 301 -8.69 2.11 20.64
C ILE A 301 -9.85 3.07 20.40
N TRP A 302 -9.77 4.25 21.01
CA TRP A 302 -10.78 5.29 20.88
C TRP A 302 -10.49 6.14 19.66
N VAL A 303 -11.42 6.18 18.71
CA VAL A 303 -11.29 7.04 17.54
C VAL A 303 -12.17 8.28 17.76
N GLU A 304 -11.50 9.40 17.92
CA GLU A 304 -12.06 10.69 18.27
C GLU A 304 -11.93 11.66 17.12
N GLY A 305 -12.86 12.60 16.97
CA GLY A 305 -12.73 13.66 15.97
C GLY A 305 -13.92 14.60 15.97
N LEU A 306 -13.72 15.79 15.42
CA LEU A 306 -14.81 16.74 15.18
C LEU A 306 -15.77 16.17 14.14
N MET A 307 -17.04 16.58 14.23
CA MET A 307 -18.05 16.15 13.27
C MET A 307 -17.65 16.62 11.86
N GLY A 308 -17.56 15.68 10.91
CA GLY A 308 -17.16 15.96 9.53
C GLY A 308 -15.70 15.64 9.20
N ASN A 309 -14.83 15.38 10.19
CA ASN A 309 -13.41 15.09 9.95
C ASN A 309 -13.11 13.66 9.48
N GLY A 310 -14.10 12.91 8.99
CA GLY A 310 -13.84 11.58 8.40
C GLY A 310 -13.61 10.43 9.39
N LYS A 311 -14.01 10.57 10.67
CA LYS A 311 -13.89 9.52 11.71
C LYS A 311 -14.41 8.15 11.25
N SER A 312 -15.63 8.09 10.71
CA SER A 312 -16.22 6.82 10.24
C SER A 312 -15.43 6.22 9.08
N SER A 313 -14.90 7.06 8.19
CA SER A 313 -14.05 6.63 7.08
C SER A 313 -12.73 6.05 7.58
N VAL A 314 -12.08 6.68 8.58
CA VAL A 314 -10.88 6.13 9.23
C VAL A 314 -11.19 4.80 9.91
N LEU A 315 -12.30 4.69 10.64
CA LEU A 315 -12.74 3.43 11.27
C LEU A 315 -12.94 2.31 10.25
N ASN A 316 -13.57 2.59 9.11
CA ASN A 316 -13.70 1.62 8.01
C ASN A 316 -12.33 1.26 7.43
N MET A 317 -11.45 2.24 7.23
CA MET A 317 -10.11 2.03 6.70
C MET A 317 -9.30 1.06 7.58
N LEU A 318 -9.30 1.28 8.91
CA LEU A 318 -8.67 0.38 9.89
C LEU A 318 -9.30 -1.02 9.90
N LEU A 319 -10.63 -1.11 9.76
CA LEU A 319 -11.34 -2.38 9.73
C LEU A 319 -10.99 -3.22 8.48
N ASN A 320 -10.88 -2.59 7.31
CA ASN A 320 -10.66 -3.29 6.04
C ASN A 320 -9.31 -4.05 6.00
N LEU A 321 -8.35 -3.67 6.85
CA LEU A 321 -7.10 -4.42 7.07
C LEU A 321 -7.32 -5.89 7.42
N PHE A 322 -8.43 -6.22 8.09
CA PHE A 322 -8.74 -7.58 8.54
C PHE A 322 -9.58 -8.38 7.53
N THR A 323 -9.75 -7.85 6.31
CA THR A 323 -10.53 -8.51 5.24
C THR A 323 -9.63 -8.84 4.05
N SER A 324 -9.97 -9.87 3.28
CA SER A 324 -9.19 -10.30 2.09
C SER A 324 -9.88 -9.99 0.75
N LYS A 325 -11.10 -9.45 0.75
CA LYS A 325 -11.81 -9.15 -0.50
C LYS A 325 -11.35 -7.83 -1.12
N PRO A 326 -11.38 -7.71 -2.46
CA PRO A 326 -11.04 -6.47 -3.15
C PRO A 326 -12.07 -5.36 -2.95
N GLN A 327 -13.29 -5.67 -2.49
CA GLN A 327 -14.31 -4.66 -2.22
C GLN A 327 -14.10 -4.00 -0.86
N ILE A 328 -14.39 -2.69 -0.78
CA ILE A 328 -14.39 -1.95 0.48
C ILE A 328 -15.63 -2.32 1.30
N TYR A 329 -15.41 -2.62 2.57
CA TYR A 329 -16.48 -2.84 3.53
C TYR A 329 -16.74 -1.59 4.37
N ASN A 330 -17.93 -1.03 4.19
CA ASN A 330 -18.42 0.13 4.94
C ASN A 330 -19.31 -0.34 6.10
N TYR A 331 -18.67 -0.75 7.21
CA TYR A 331 -19.38 -1.13 8.43
C TYR A 331 -19.88 0.10 9.19
N PHE A 332 -19.02 1.12 9.31
CA PHE A 332 -19.34 2.40 9.91
C PHE A 332 -19.94 3.31 8.84
N ILE A 333 -21.23 3.61 8.95
CA ILE A 333 -21.91 4.43 7.93
C ILE A 333 -21.79 5.91 8.31
N SER A 334 -21.32 6.72 7.36
CA SER A 334 -21.45 8.18 7.37
C SER A 334 -22.09 8.60 6.04
N SER A 335 -23.30 9.16 6.05
CA SER A 335 -23.86 9.77 4.85
C SER A 335 -24.38 11.18 5.17
N ASN A 336 -24.11 12.12 4.26
CA ASN A 336 -24.60 13.50 4.35
C ASN A 336 -26.12 13.62 4.14
N PHE A 337 -26.77 12.55 3.66
CA PHE A 337 -28.18 12.51 3.31
C PHE A 337 -29.05 11.79 4.34
N GLN A 338 -28.46 11.25 5.41
CA GLN A 338 -29.19 10.59 6.48
C GLN A 338 -28.84 11.25 7.82
N ASN A 339 -29.81 11.33 8.73
CA ASN A 339 -29.64 11.82 10.11
C ASN A 339 -28.79 10.85 10.98
N HIS A 340 -27.65 10.39 10.47
CA HIS A 340 -26.79 9.37 11.05
C HIS A 340 -25.48 9.98 11.58
N VAL A 341 -25.60 10.77 12.63
CA VAL A 341 -24.48 11.06 13.52
C VAL A 341 -24.40 9.90 14.53
N THR A 342 -23.20 9.39 14.84
CA THR A 342 -23.03 8.41 15.93
C THR A 342 -23.67 8.97 17.21
N LYS A 343 -24.68 8.29 17.77
CA LYS A 343 -25.46 8.77 18.94
C LYS A 343 -25.09 8.07 20.25
N LYS A 344 -24.19 7.09 20.20
CA LYS A 344 -23.79 6.26 21.35
C LYS A 344 -22.34 5.83 21.24
N ILE A 345 -21.71 5.57 22.38
CA ILE A 345 -20.41 4.91 22.43
C ILE A 345 -20.62 3.43 22.07
N THR A 346 -19.87 2.94 21.09
CA THR A 346 -19.95 1.55 20.63
C THR A 346 -18.57 0.94 20.60
N PHE A 347 -18.40 -0.18 21.29
CA PHE A 347 -17.16 -0.95 21.30
C PHE A 347 -17.26 -2.04 20.22
N ASN A 348 -16.61 -1.81 19.09
CA ASN A 348 -16.67 -2.71 17.96
C ASN A 348 -15.45 -3.61 17.96
N LYS A 349 -15.57 -4.77 18.61
CA LYS A 349 -14.54 -5.82 18.59
C LYS A 349 -14.31 -6.29 17.16
N ILE A 350 -13.06 -6.31 16.70
CA ILE A 350 -12.71 -6.80 15.34
C ILE A 350 -13.30 -8.20 15.11
N ALA A 351 -13.19 -9.08 16.12
CA ALA A 351 -13.75 -10.43 16.05
C ALA A 351 -15.25 -10.47 15.73
N ASN A 352 -16.05 -9.59 16.35
CA ASN A 352 -17.50 -9.52 16.12
C ASN A 352 -17.82 -9.00 14.71
N ILE A 353 -17.02 -8.07 14.21
CA ILE A 353 -17.23 -7.51 12.87
C ILE A 353 -16.91 -8.57 11.80
N LEU A 354 -15.84 -9.36 12.00
CA LEU A 354 -15.50 -10.48 11.12
C LEU A 354 -16.59 -11.56 11.09
N ASP A 355 -17.30 -11.80 12.18
CA ASP A 355 -18.46 -12.70 12.20
C ASP A 355 -19.59 -12.23 11.27
N VAL A 356 -19.88 -10.92 11.27
CA VAL A 356 -20.86 -10.34 10.35
C VAL A 356 -20.42 -10.53 8.89
N PHE A 357 -19.13 -10.38 8.60
CA PHE A 357 -18.62 -10.60 7.25
C PHE A 357 -18.63 -12.06 6.84
N LYS A 358 -18.25 -12.97 7.72
CA LYS A 358 -18.29 -14.42 7.50
C LYS A 358 -19.71 -14.87 7.13
N ALA A 359 -20.72 -14.36 7.84
CA ALA A 359 -22.14 -14.64 7.56
C ALA A 359 -22.59 -14.10 6.19
N ARG A 360 -22.10 -12.94 5.76
CA ARG A 360 -22.46 -12.32 4.47
C ARG A 360 -21.71 -12.90 3.27
N ALA A 361 -20.47 -13.34 3.47
CA ALA A 361 -19.58 -13.72 2.39
C ALA A 361 -19.94 -15.07 1.75
N SER A 362 -20.74 -15.92 2.42
CA SER A 362 -21.04 -17.30 2.00
C SER A 362 -19.80 -18.18 1.76
N THR A 363 -18.61 -17.70 2.16
CA THR A 363 -17.34 -18.40 2.05
C THR A 363 -16.74 -18.53 3.44
N TRP A 364 -16.50 -19.77 3.87
CA TRP A 364 -15.72 -20.03 5.07
C TRP A 364 -14.26 -19.66 4.80
N LEU A 365 -13.75 -18.67 5.54
CA LEU A 365 -12.36 -18.24 5.49
C LEU A 365 -11.67 -18.63 6.82
N PRO A 366 -10.89 -19.73 6.85
CA PRO A 366 -10.15 -20.16 8.05
C PRO A 366 -9.25 -19.07 8.65
N LEU A 367 -8.81 -18.12 7.82
CA LEU A 367 -8.03 -16.96 8.23
C LEU A 367 -8.78 -16.09 9.25
N TYR A 368 -10.08 -15.87 9.06
CA TYR A 368 -10.88 -15.03 9.95
C TYR A 368 -11.05 -15.68 11.32
N ASP A 369 -11.20 -17.01 11.38
CA ASP A 369 -11.26 -17.72 12.66
C ASP A 369 -9.94 -17.57 13.44
N THR A 370 -8.79 -17.67 12.74
CA THR A 370 -7.47 -17.42 13.34
C THR A 370 -7.32 -15.98 13.87
N ILE A 371 -7.78 -14.98 13.10
CA ILE A 371 -7.76 -13.57 13.51
C ILE A 371 -8.64 -13.36 14.75
N LYS A 372 -9.84 -13.94 14.78
CA LYS A 372 -10.77 -13.81 15.91
C LYS A 372 -10.18 -14.30 17.22
N ASP A 373 -9.45 -15.41 17.18
CA ASP A 373 -8.88 -16.02 18.39
C ASP A 373 -7.69 -15.23 18.94
N LYS A 374 -6.89 -14.62 18.06
CA LYS A 374 -5.63 -13.95 18.41
C LYS A 374 -5.72 -12.43 18.59
N ILE A 375 -6.59 -11.76 17.84
CA ILE A 375 -6.66 -10.29 17.79
C ILE A 375 -7.75 -9.79 18.74
N LYS A 376 -7.35 -9.26 19.90
CA LYS A 376 -8.27 -8.75 20.94
C LYS A 376 -8.41 -7.23 20.89
N ILE A 377 -8.68 -6.67 19.72
CA ILE A 377 -8.80 -5.21 19.51
C ILE A 377 -10.27 -4.81 19.39
N SER A 378 -10.64 -3.71 20.04
CA SER A 378 -11.92 -3.02 19.83
C SER A 378 -11.68 -1.62 19.27
N LEU A 379 -12.34 -1.29 18.16
CA LEU A 379 -12.45 0.07 17.67
C LEU A 379 -13.66 0.74 18.33
N VAL A 380 -13.41 1.74 19.15
CA VAL A 380 -14.46 2.46 19.89
C VAL A 380 -14.94 3.63 19.05
N ASP A 381 -16.17 3.52 18.55
CA ASP A 381 -16.85 4.59 17.85
C ASP A 381 -17.74 5.37 18.82
N LYS A 382 -17.81 6.68 18.66
CA LYS A 382 -18.61 7.55 19.53
C LYS A 382 -19.09 8.82 18.81
N PRO A 383 -20.04 9.58 19.40
CA PRO A 383 -20.41 10.89 18.89
C PRO A 383 -19.19 11.79 18.68
N GLY A 384 -19.17 12.52 17.57
CA GLY A 384 -18.11 13.49 17.27
C GLY A 384 -18.09 14.64 18.28
N ILE A 385 -16.92 15.26 18.45
CA ILE A 385 -16.78 16.45 19.28
C ILE A 385 -17.58 17.59 18.64
N THR A 386 -18.34 18.31 19.46
CA THR A 386 -18.94 19.59 19.11
C THR A 386 -18.59 20.61 20.18
N ASN A 387 -18.66 21.90 19.85
CA ASN A 387 -18.33 22.98 20.77
C ASN A 387 -19.35 23.13 21.93
N THR A 388 -20.51 22.46 21.84
CA THR A 388 -21.65 22.64 22.76
C THR A 388 -21.98 21.42 23.61
N ASP A 389 -21.42 20.24 23.32
CA ASP A 389 -21.79 18.99 23.98
C ASP A 389 -20.88 18.62 25.16
N ALA A 390 -21.45 17.85 26.10
CA ALA A 390 -20.71 17.25 27.21
C ALA A 390 -19.56 16.38 26.67
N ASN A 391 -18.34 16.90 26.84
CA ASN A 391 -17.14 16.26 26.35
C ASN A 391 -16.84 14.98 27.13
N ILE A 392 -16.36 13.95 26.43
CA ILE A 392 -15.83 12.74 27.06
C ILE A 392 -14.67 13.14 27.98
N ASN A 393 -14.72 12.63 29.21
CA ASN A 393 -13.66 12.76 30.17
C ASN A 393 -12.71 11.56 30.02
N TYR A 394 -11.49 11.81 29.56
CA TYR A 394 -10.55 10.74 29.26
C TYR A 394 -10.05 10.03 30.52
N LEU A 395 -10.05 10.70 31.67
CA LEU A 395 -9.76 10.06 32.96
C LEU A 395 -10.85 9.04 33.34
N LEU A 396 -12.10 9.25 32.96
CA LEU A 396 -13.19 8.30 33.21
C LEU A 396 -13.19 7.18 32.16
N ALA A 397 -12.87 7.52 30.92
CA ALA A 397 -12.69 6.53 29.85
C ALA A 397 -11.54 5.57 30.17
N SER A 398 -10.43 6.07 30.71
CA SER A 398 -9.28 5.24 31.08
C SER A 398 -9.54 4.29 32.24
N LYS A 399 -10.57 4.54 33.04
CA LYS A 399 -11.04 3.66 34.11
C LYS A 399 -12.21 2.75 33.68
N GLY A 400 -12.68 2.88 32.44
CA GLY A 400 -13.76 2.05 31.92
C GLY A 400 -15.14 2.41 32.50
N ALA A 401 -15.38 3.69 32.79
CA ALA A 401 -16.67 4.18 33.29
C ALA A 401 -17.73 4.41 32.18
N TYR A 402 -17.33 4.29 30.91
CA TYR A 402 -18.22 4.36 29.75
C TYR A 402 -18.44 2.97 29.17
N TYR A 403 -19.70 2.57 29.00
CA TYR A 403 -20.06 1.22 28.57
C TYR A 403 -20.47 1.17 27.11
N ASN A 404 -20.51 -0.04 26.55
CA ASN A 404 -21.04 -0.24 25.22
C ASN A 404 -22.53 0.16 25.15
N ASN A 405 -22.89 0.90 24.12
CA ASN A 405 -24.20 1.51 23.88
C ASN A 405 -24.60 2.66 24.82
N THR A 406 -23.66 3.26 25.59
CA THR A 406 -23.96 4.50 26.33
C THR A 406 -24.37 5.62 25.36
N LEU A 407 -25.60 6.12 25.50
CA LEU A 407 -26.16 7.18 24.66
C LEU A 407 -25.49 8.53 24.95
N LYS A 408 -25.41 9.40 23.93
CA LYS A 408 -24.87 10.76 24.02
C LYS A 408 -25.48 11.56 25.19
N ASP A 409 -26.79 11.50 25.32
CA ASP A 409 -27.55 12.25 26.33
C ASP A 409 -27.42 11.63 27.74
N GLN A 410 -26.79 10.45 27.84
CA GLN A 410 -26.53 9.69 29.06
C GLN A 410 -25.03 9.54 29.34
N MET A 411 -24.18 10.38 28.73
CA MET A 411 -22.73 10.40 28.98
C MET A 411 -22.35 10.93 30.38
N VAL A 412 -23.14 10.59 31.40
CA VAL A 412 -22.74 10.69 32.79
C VAL A 412 -21.94 9.43 33.09
N ALA A 413 -20.74 9.58 33.64
CA ALA A 413 -19.90 8.44 33.96
C ALA A 413 -20.63 7.48 34.90
N ASN A 414 -20.57 6.18 34.60
CA ASN A 414 -21.11 5.19 35.51
C ASN A 414 -20.29 5.18 36.81
N VAL A 415 -20.98 4.98 37.93
CA VAL A 415 -20.34 4.86 39.25
C VAL A 415 -19.48 3.60 39.33
N GLU A 416 -19.86 2.57 38.58
CA GLU A 416 -19.11 1.31 38.48
C GLU A 416 -18.12 1.40 37.31
N GLU A 417 -16.87 1.04 37.57
CA GLU A 417 -15.77 1.02 36.60
C GLU A 417 -15.56 -0.41 36.11
N LYS A 418 -15.50 -0.62 34.79
CA LYS A 418 -15.32 -1.96 34.19
C LYS A 418 -14.08 -2.01 33.32
N LYS A 419 -13.12 -2.86 33.72
CA LYS A 419 -11.82 -3.03 33.04
C LYS A 419 -11.94 -3.33 31.55
N GLU A 420 -12.97 -4.08 31.14
CA GLU A 420 -13.19 -4.44 29.73
C GLU A 420 -13.48 -3.22 28.82
N TYR A 421 -13.89 -2.09 29.38
CA TYR A 421 -14.18 -0.86 28.65
C TYR A 421 -13.11 0.24 28.81
N GLU A 422 -11.98 -0.06 29.45
CA GLU A 422 -10.90 0.92 29.62
C GLU A 422 -10.37 1.42 28.28
N CYS A 423 -10.12 2.73 28.20
CA CYS A 423 -9.37 3.34 27.12
C CYS A 423 -7.87 3.01 27.24
N HIS A 424 -7.29 2.52 26.14
CA HIS A 424 -5.88 2.14 26.05
C HIS A 424 -5.10 2.98 25.05
N ALA A 425 -5.74 3.42 23.95
CA ALA A 425 -5.16 4.31 22.95
C ALA A 425 -6.22 5.28 22.43
N VAL A 426 -5.79 6.46 21.96
CA VAL A 426 -6.67 7.50 21.40
C VAL A 426 -6.11 8.00 20.07
N ILE A 427 -6.89 7.82 19.00
CA ILE A 427 -6.63 8.38 17.67
C ILE A 427 -7.53 9.60 17.50
N PHE A 428 -6.94 10.78 17.38
CA PHE A 428 -7.60 12.02 17.03
C PHE A 428 -7.62 12.19 15.51
N VAL A 429 -8.81 12.32 14.93
CA VAL A 429 -9.04 12.49 13.50
C VAL A 429 -9.34 13.96 13.22
N VAL A 430 -8.48 14.57 12.40
CA VAL A 430 -8.55 15.99 12.03
C VAL A 430 -8.48 16.13 10.53
N SER A 431 -9.27 17.02 9.93
CA SER A 431 -9.16 17.30 8.49
C SER A 431 -8.03 18.31 8.23
N LEU A 432 -7.37 18.22 7.09
CA LEU A 432 -6.33 19.19 6.73
C LEU A 432 -6.90 20.61 6.61
N ALA A 433 -8.14 20.76 6.14
CA ALA A 433 -8.85 22.03 6.10
C ALA A 433 -9.00 22.67 7.49
N GLU A 434 -9.27 21.86 8.51
CA GLU A 434 -9.40 22.31 9.90
C GLU A 434 -8.11 22.91 10.44
N ILE A 435 -6.99 22.23 10.16
CA ILE A 435 -5.65 22.66 10.54
C ILE A 435 -5.34 24.04 9.94
N VAL A 436 -5.77 24.27 8.69
CA VAL A 436 -5.46 25.49 7.94
C VAL A 436 -6.36 26.67 8.29
N ALA A 437 -7.65 26.44 8.46
CA ALA A 437 -8.65 27.50 8.45
C ALA A 437 -9.26 27.83 9.82
N ASN A 438 -9.23 26.93 10.81
CA ASN A 438 -10.09 27.05 11.99
C ASN A 438 -9.34 26.87 13.30
N LYS A 439 -8.86 28.00 13.82
CA LYS A 439 -8.08 28.07 15.06
C LYS A 439 -8.85 27.57 16.29
N THR A 440 -10.16 27.79 16.36
CA THR A 440 -10.98 27.44 17.54
C THR A 440 -11.07 25.94 17.74
N GLU A 441 -11.31 25.20 16.66
CA GLU A 441 -11.40 23.75 16.67
C GLU A 441 -10.03 23.10 16.89
N MET A 442 -8.96 23.67 16.32
CA MET A 442 -7.60 23.23 16.61
C MET A 442 -7.21 23.41 18.08
N GLU A 443 -7.63 24.50 18.74
CA GLU A 443 -7.45 24.67 20.19
C GLU A 443 -8.23 23.65 21.01
N LEU A 444 -9.42 23.25 20.54
CA LEU A 444 -10.19 22.19 21.19
C LEU A 444 -9.49 20.84 21.08
N ILE A 445 -8.95 20.50 19.91
CA ILE A 445 -8.14 19.28 19.72
C ILE A 445 -6.90 19.33 20.63
N LYS A 446 -6.20 20.46 20.67
CA LYS A 446 -5.04 20.65 21.54
C LYS A 446 -5.35 20.41 23.01
N LYS A 447 -6.40 21.05 23.53
CA LYS A 447 -6.87 20.82 24.90
C LYS A 447 -7.20 19.35 25.18
N LYS A 448 -7.75 18.64 24.20
CA LYS A 448 -8.06 17.21 24.33
C LYS A 448 -6.81 16.33 24.29
N THR A 449 -5.84 16.64 23.45
CA THR A 449 -4.55 15.92 23.45
C THR A 449 -3.81 16.13 24.78
N GLU A 450 -3.81 17.35 25.32
CA GLU A 450 -3.24 17.68 26.64
C GLU A 450 -3.98 16.92 27.76
N GLU A 451 -5.31 16.85 27.74
CA GLU A 451 -6.09 16.09 28.72
C GLU A 451 -5.69 14.60 28.75
N VAL A 452 -5.49 13.99 27.57
CA VAL A 452 -5.09 12.57 27.44
C VAL A 452 -3.68 12.34 27.98
N ILE A 453 -2.76 13.27 27.76
CA ILE A 453 -1.39 13.19 28.29
C ILE A 453 -1.39 13.41 29.80
N ASP A 454 -1.91 14.55 30.26
CA ASP A 454 -1.73 15.02 31.63
C ASP A 454 -2.52 14.21 32.65
N LYS A 455 -3.73 13.76 32.28
CA LYS A 455 -4.63 13.05 33.22
C LYS A 455 -4.57 11.54 33.10
N VAL A 456 -4.17 11.03 31.94
CA VAL A 456 -4.28 9.60 31.62
C VAL A 456 -2.93 8.97 31.30
N ASN A 457 -1.92 9.79 30.97
CA ASN A 457 -0.60 9.32 30.55
C ASN A 457 -0.66 8.40 29.31
N ILE A 458 -1.54 8.71 28.36
CA ILE A 458 -1.61 8.05 27.06
C ILE A 458 -0.98 9.00 26.03
N GLN A 459 -0.13 8.46 25.14
CA GLN A 459 0.40 9.23 24.03
C GLN A 459 -0.68 9.38 22.94
N PRO A 460 -1.07 10.62 22.56
CA PRO A 460 -2.07 10.84 21.53
C PRO A 460 -1.51 10.47 20.15
N ILE A 461 -2.41 10.03 19.27
CA ILE A 461 -2.13 9.74 17.86
C ILE A 461 -3.00 10.65 17.02
N LEU A 462 -2.45 11.26 15.98
CA LEU A 462 -3.16 12.15 15.08
C LEU A 462 -3.28 11.51 13.69
N ALA A 463 -4.51 11.32 13.22
CA ALA A 463 -4.84 10.94 11.85
C ALA A 463 -5.35 12.17 11.10
N VAL A 464 -4.54 12.69 10.18
CA VAL A 464 -4.87 13.83 9.34
C VAL A 464 -5.53 13.32 8.06
N THR A 465 -6.75 13.77 7.79
CA THR A 465 -7.60 13.32 6.68
C THR A 465 -7.74 14.40 5.62
N PHE A 466 -8.21 14.01 4.43
CA PHE A 466 -8.51 14.92 3.31
C PHE A 466 -7.30 15.69 2.79
N SER A 467 -6.10 15.15 2.95
CA SER A 467 -4.87 15.73 2.39
C SER A 467 -4.81 15.65 0.86
N ASP A 468 -5.53 14.71 0.26
CA ASP A 468 -5.68 14.53 -1.18
C ASP A 468 -6.43 15.68 -1.88
N ASN A 469 -7.18 16.49 -1.12
CA ASN A 469 -7.88 17.66 -1.65
C ASN A 469 -6.96 18.87 -1.87
N PHE A 470 -5.68 18.76 -1.47
CA PHE A 470 -4.73 19.85 -1.48
C PHE A 470 -3.57 19.55 -2.42
N ASN A 471 -3.04 20.58 -3.07
CA ASN A 471 -1.81 20.43 -3.86
C ASN A 471 -0.58 20.35 -2.95
N GLU A 472 0.57 20.00 -3.51
CA GLU A 472 1.82 19.80 -2.76
C GLU A 472 2.23 21.04 -1.94
N THR A 473 2.02 22.24 -2.48
CA THR A 473 2.38 23.49 -1.80
C THR A 473 1.50 23.73 -0.57
N GLU A 474 0.19 23.47 -0.72
CA GLU A 474 -0.77 23.58 0.36
C GLU A 474 -0.55 22.52 1.44
N LEU A 475 -0.23 21.28 1.04
CA LEU A 475 0.10 20.19 1.95
C LEU A 475 1.33 20.52 2.80
N GLU A 476 2.39 21.04 2.18
CA GLU A 476 3.59 21.47 2.91
C GLU A 476 3.32 22.67 3.82
N ALA A 477 2.48 23.62 3.39
CA ALA A 477 2.05 24.73 4.25
C ALA A 477 1.28 24.23 5.47
N ALA A 478 0.36 23.28 5.29
CA ALA A 478 -0.42 22.68 6.37
C ALA A 478 0.45 21.86 7.33
N LYS A 479 1.44 21.11 6.83
CA LYS A 479 2.45 20.44 7.67
C LYS A 479 3.23 21.42 8.52
N ARG A 480 3.65 22.56 7.95
CA ARG A 480 4.33 23.63 8.69
C ARG A 480 3.43 24.23 9.76
N GLN A 481 2.17 24.52 9.44
CA GLN A 481 1.20 25.03 10.42
C GLN A 481 0.94 24.03 11.55
N LEU A 482 0.80 22.74 11.24
CA LEU A 482 0.67 21.68 12.24
C LEU A 482 1.89 21.67 13.18
N SER A 483 3.10 21.78 12.64
CA SER A 483 4.33 21.86 13.46
C SER A 483 4.40 23.13 14.33
N GLN A 484 3.71 24.21 13.94
CA GLN A 484 3.65 25.48 14.65
C GLN A 484 2.44 25.61 15.59
N SER A 485 1.47 24.69 15.50
CA SER A 485 0.22 24.73 16.26
C SER A 485 0.41 24.53 17.78
N GLY A 486 1.60 24.09 18.20
CA GLY A 486 1.88 23.75 19.60
C GLY A 486 1.12 22.52 20.08
N LEU A 487 0.61 21.69 19.16
CA LEU A 487 -0.03 20.42 19.48
C LEU A 487 0.98 19.46 20.12
N ASN A 488 0.69 18.97 21.32
CA ASN A 488 1.56 18.05 22.05
C ASN A 488 1.39 16.60 21.54
N VAL A 489 1.73 16.37 20.27
CA VAL A 489 1.71 15.05 19.64
C VAL A 489 3.09 14.78 19.06
N ALA A 490 3.68 13.64 19.40
CA ALA A 490 4.98 13.23 18.86
C ALA A 490 4.91 13.11 17.33
N LYS A 491 5.97 13.49 16.60
CA LYS A 491 5.97 13.55 15.13
C LYS A 491 5.68 12.18 14.51
N GLU A 492 6.23 11.13 15.11
CA GLU A 492 6.03 9.73 14.75
C GLU A 492 4.60 9.22 14.96
N ASN A 493 3.77 9.95 15.73
CA ASN A 493 2.37 9.64 15.97
C ASN A 493 1.42 10.45 15.08
N ILE A 494 1.94 11.18 14.08
CA ILE A 494 1.16 11.95 13.11
C ILE A 494 1.13 11.20 11.78
N PHE A 495 -0.07 10.79 11.36
CA PHE A 495 -0.29 10.03 10.14
C PHE A 495 -1.20 10.81 9.19
N PHE A 496 -0.71 11.07 7.98
CA PHE A 496 -1.55 11.54 6.87
C PHE A 496 -2.18 10.32 6.23
N VAL A 497 -3.51 10.27 6.23
CA VAL A 497 -4.27 9.11 5.77
C VAL A 497 -5.30 9.53 4.74
N HIS A 498 -5.55 8.64 3.78
CA HIS A 498 -6.53 8.82 2.72
C HIS A 498 -7.62 7.76 2.84
N PRO A 499 -8.64 7.98 3.70
CA PRO A 499 -9.73 7.03 3.84
C PRO A 499 -10.45 6.76 2.52
N TYR A 500 -11.15 5.63 2.46
CA TYR A 500 -12.05 5.31 1.36
C TYR A 500 -13.30 6.22 1.43
N ILE A 501 -13.46 7.12 0.46
CA ILE A 501 -14.55 8.11 0.41
C ILE A 501 -15.22 8.11 -0.98
N ASN A 502 -16.19 9.01 -1.21
CA ASN A 502 -16.73 9.30 -2.56
C ASN A 502 -17.19 8.10 -3.40
N ASN A 503 -17.85 7.12 -2.78
CA ASN A 503 -18.32 5.89 -3.44
C ASN A 503 -17.19 5.01 -4.01
N GLU A 504 -15.97 5.12 -3.50
CA GLU A 504 -14.94 4.11 -3.74
C GLU A 504 -15.49 2.73 -3.37
N THR A 505 -15.39 1.77 -4.31
CA THR A 505 -15.88 0.40 -4.11
C THR A 505 -14.76 -0.64 -4.05
N LYS A 506 -13.55 -0.27 -4.48
CA LYS A 506 -12.39 -1.15 -4.55
C LYS A 506 -11.28 -0.67 -3.62
N ARG A 507 -10.65 -1.62 -2.93
CA ARG A 507 -9.51 -1.35 -2.05
C ARG A 507 -8.30 -0.87 -2.85
N ASN A 508 -7.48 -0.08 -2.19
CA ASN A 508 -6.22 0.43 -2.68
C ASN A 508 -5.13 0.08 -1.66
N ILE A 509 -4.11 -0.66 -2.10
CA ILE A 509 -3.07 -1.17 -1.21
C ILE A 509 -2.27 -0.05 -0.53
N GLN A 510 -2.08 1.11 -1.18
CA GLN A 510 -1.39 2.25 -0.55
C GLN A 510 -2.21 2.81 0.63
N LYS A 511 -3.53 2.95 0.47
CA LYS A 511 -4.44 3.35 1.56
C LYS A 511 -4.46 2.34 2.71
N ASP A 512 -4.41 1.05 2.37
CA ASP A 512 -4.31 -0.02 3.37
C ASP A 512 -2.97 0.05 4.12
N ILE A 513 -1.85 0.34 3.44
CA ILE A 513 -0.56 0.52 4.10
C ILE A 513 -0.62 1.70 5.08
N GLU A 514 -1.18 2.85 4.70
CA GLU A 514 -1.38 3.99 5.61
C GLU A 514 -2.17 3.59 6.87
N ALA A 515 -3.26 2.84 6.68
CA ALA A 515 -4.08 2.32 7.76
C ALA A 515 -3.32 1.34 8.66
N PHE A 516 -2.49 0.49 8.06
CA PHE A 516 -1.66 -0.48 8.76
C PHE A 516 -0.66 0.22 9.68
N LYS A 517 0.01 1.27 9.19
CA LYS A 517 0.93 2.09 10.01
C LYS A 517 0.21 2.75 11.18
N LEU A 518 -0.95 3.35 10.92
CA LEU A 518 -1.78 3.99 11.95
C LEU A 518 -2.24 2.99 13.03
N LEU A 519 -2.76 1.83 12.62
CA LEU A 519 -3.23 0.81 13.57
C LEU A 519 -2.08 0.25 14.38
N THR A 520 -0.94 0.02 13.75
CA THR A 520 0.28 -0.46 14.40
C THR A 520 0.71 0.47 15.53
N CYS A 521 0.78 1.78 15.26
CA CYS A 521 1.08 2.77 16.30
C CYS A 521 0.04 2.75 17.42
N ALA A 522 -1.25 2.66 17.09
CA ALA A 522 -2.32 2.62 18.09
C ALA A 522 -2.29 1.37 18.98
N VAL A 523 -1.92 0.22 18.42
CA VAL A 523 -1.71 -1.02 19.18
C VAL A 523 -0.49 -0.89 20.08
N ASP A 524 0.64 -0.39 19.56
CA ASP A 524 1.87 -0.18 20.33
C ASP A 524 1.62 0.75 21.54
N VAL A 525 0.93 1.88 21.32
CA VAL A 525 0.50 2.79 22.40
C VAL A 525 -0.44 2.10 23.38
N GLY A 526 -1.39 1.29 22.89
CA GLY A 526 -2.33 0.56 23.73
C GLY A 526 -1.64 -0.44 24.66
N ILE A 527 -0.68 -1.21 24.13
CA ILE A 527 0.13 -2.17 24.88
C ILE A 527 0.94 -1.44 25.96
N GLN A 528 1.61 -0.35 25.59
CA GLN A 528 2.43 0.45 26.51
C GLN A 528 1.58 1.05 27.64
N THR A 529 0.41 1.61 27.33
CA THR A 529 -0.53 2.16 28.31
C THR A 529 -0.97 1.10 29.30
N GLN A 530 -1.36 -0.08 28.81
CA GLN A 530 -1.82 -1.17 29.66
C GLN A 530 -0.70 -1.63 30.60
N PHE A 531 0.52 -1.77 30.07
CA PHE A 531 1.68 -2.11 30.86
C PHE A 531 1.95 -1.08 31.96
N GLN A 532 1.94 0.21 31.63
CA GLN A 532 2.18 1.29 32.58
C GLN A 532 1.14 1.34 33.71
N LYS A 533 -0.16 1.23 33.38
CA LYS A 533 -1.24 1.19 34.40
C LYS A 533 -1.07 0.03 35.38
N GLU A 534 -0.63 -1.12 34.88
CA GLU A 534 -0.39 -2.28 35.73
C GLU A 534 0.79 -2.06 36.67
N MET A 535 1.87 -1.42 36.20
CA MET A 535 2.99 -1.02 37.06
C MET A 535 2.53 -0.08 38.18
N ASP A 536 1.79 0.98 37.85
CA ASP A 536 1.33 1.97 38.83
C ASP A 536 0.35 1.34 39.86
N SER A 537 -0.44 0.34 39.46
CA SER A 537 -1.36 -0.37 40.35
C SER A 537 -0.67 -1.27 41.40
N ASN A 538 0.51 -1.82 41.07
CA ASN A 538 1.27 -2.70 41.97
C ASN A 538 2.07 -1.90 43.01
N ASP A 539 2.57 -0.71 42.66
CA ASP A 539 3.21 0.21 43.62
C ASP A 539 2.24 0.64 44.72
N THR A 540 0.99 0.92 44.34
CA THR A 540 -0.06 1.34 45.28
C THR A 540 -0.43 0.22 46.28
N LYS A 541 -0.30 -1.05 45.88
CA LYS A 541 -0.51 -2.20 46.79
C LYS A 541 0.68 -2.44 47.73
N LYS A 542 1.92 -2.18 47.28
CA LYS A 542 3.11 -2.23 48.14
C LYS A 542 3.11 -1.10 49.17
N SER A 543 2.68 0.12 48.82
CA SER A 543 2.64 1.24 49.78
C SER A 543 1.58 1.05 50.87
N HIS A 544 0.43 0.45 50.54
CA HIS A 544 -0.60 0.12 51.53
C HIS A 544 -0.17 -0.97 52.53
N LEU A 545 0.72 -1.89 52.15
CA LEU A 545 1.25 -2.92 53.04
C LEU A 545 2.36 -2.43 53.97
N VAL A 546 2.97 -1.27 53.69
CA VAL A 546 4.01 -0.65 54.55
C VAL A 546 3.41 0.38 55.51
N GLY A 547 2.11 0.70 55.39
CA GLY A 547 1.44 1.77 56.12
C GLY A 547 0.68 1.41 57.40
N GLU A 548 0.55 0.14 57.78
CA GLU A 548 -0.31 -0.24 58.93
C GLU A 548 0.41 -0.46 60.28
N ASP A 549 1.75 -0.39 60.35
CA ASP A 549 2.49 -0.69 61.59
C ASP A 549 3.16 0.51 62.30
N ASN A 550 2.67 1.73 62.11
CA ASN A 550 3.09 2.86 62.95
C ASN A 550 1.92 3.73 63.41
N LYS A 551 1.14 3.21 64.36
CA LYS A 551 0.31 4.02 65.26
C LYS A 551 1.20 4.58 66.39
N TYR A 552 1.52 5.87 66.31
CA TYR A 552 1.76 6.71 67.49
C TYR A 552 0.91 7.99 67.41
N PRO A 553 0.40 8.50 68.55
CA PRO A 553 -0.70 9.46 68.62
C PRO A 553 -0.24 10.93 68.41
N PRO A 554 -1.18 11.87 68.18
CA PRO A 554 -0.85 13.23 67.77
C PRO A 554 -0.40 14.07 68.97
N THR A 555 0.70 14.82 68.82
CA THR A 555 1.02 15.95 69.69
C THR A 555 1.10 17.24 68.88
N LEU A 556 0.31 18.20 69.33
CA LEU A 556 0.18 19.58 68.87
C LEU A 556 1.36 20.46 69.27
N ASN A 557 1.57 21.48 68.43
CA ASN A 557 2.21 22.78 68.62
C ASN A 557 3.71 22.95 68.33
N GLY A 558 3.99 23.93 67.46
CA GLY A 558 5.29 24.59 67.33
C GLY A 558 5.49 25.27 65.97
N ALA A 559 5.03 26.51 65.83
CA ALA A 559 5.30 27.36 64.67
C ALA A 559 6.80 27.66 64.50
N SER A 560 7.28 27.81 63.25
CA SER A 560 8.26 28.81 62.80
C SER A 560 8.49 28.69 61.30
N ALA A 561 8.32 29.82 60.61
CA ALA A 561 8.60 30.00 59.19
C ALA A 561 10.11 30.03 58.89
N SER A 562 10.53 29.62 57.68
CA SER A 562 11.33 30.45 56.77
C SER A 562 11.79 29.73 55.50
N SER A 563 11.86 30.54 54.45
CA SER A 563 12.61 30.40 53.18
C SER A 563 12.22 29.30 52.20
N LEU A 564 11.42 29.72 51.20
CA LEU A 564 11.58 29.29 49.81
C LEU A 564 13.04 29.51 49.37
N SER A 565 13.72 28.43 49.00
CA SER A 565 14.87 28.49 48.09
C SER A 565 14.42 28.02 46.71
N ASN A 566 14.26 28.98 45.81
CA ASN A 566 14.20 28.77 44.37
C ASN A 566 15.57 28.25 43.91
N GLU A 567 15.67 26.96 43.60
CA GLU A 567 16.69 26.45 42.69
C GLU A 567 16.02 26.11 41.35
N PRO A 568 16.61 26.51 40.21
CA PRO A 568 16.08 26.15 38.91
C PRO A 568 16.21 24.65 38.73
N ALA A 569 15.09 23.98 38.47
CA ALA A 569 15.08 22.58 38.08
C ALA A 569 15.92 22.42 36.81
N THR A 570 17.17 22.00 36.98
CA THR A 570 17.95 21.39 35.92
C THR A 570 17.12 20.22 35.41
N THR A 571 16.66 20.34 34.16
CA THR A 571 15.99 19.29 33.41
C THR A 571 16.99 18.16 33.18
N VAL A 572 17.18 17.34 34.22
CA VAL A 572 17.75 16.00 34.05
C VAL A 572 16.72 15.24 33.22
N THR A 573 17.00 15.10 31.93
CA THR A 573 16.34 14.14 31.04
C THR A 573 16.52 12.75 31.65
N LYS A 574 15.54 12.31 32.45
CA LYS A 574 15.55 11.00 33.10
C LYS A 574 15.60 9.93 32.00
N LYS A 575 16.76 9.29 31.83
CA LYS A 575 16.97 8.20 30.87
C LYS A 575 16.00 7.04 31.21
N SER A 576 15.24 6.57 30.23
CA SER A 576 14.35 5.42 30.32
C SER A 576 15.07 4.15 29.87
N PHE A 577 14.74 2.99 30.43
CA PHE A 577 15.26 1.70 29.93
C PHE A 577 14.17 0.94 29.17
N ILE A 578 14.58 0.04 28.25
CA ILE A 578 13.69 -0.76 27.42
C ILE A 578 13.74 -2.21 27.91
N ILE A 579 12.58 -2.79 28.23
CA ILE A 579 12.44 -4.24 28.46
C ILE A 579 11.92 -4.90 27.19
N THR A 580 12.53 -6.02 26.81
CA THR A 580 11.98 -6.90 25.78
C THR A 580 11.49 -8.20 26.43
N ILE A 581 10.20 -8.50 26.29
CA ILE A 581 9.61 -9.78 26.69
C ILE A 581 9.40 -10.61 25.44
N THR A 582 10.02 -11.78 25.37
CA THR A 582 9.83 -12.71 24.25
C THR A 582 8.84 -13.79 24.66
N HIS A 583 7.73 -13.90 23.93
CA HIS A 583 6.68 -14.89 24.19
C HIS A 583 6.19 -15.50 22.86
N GLU A 584 6.19 -16.83 22.78
CA GLU A 584 5.86 -17.59 21.56
C GLU A 584 6.65 -17.11 20.33
N GLY A 585 7.92 -16.72 20.53
CA GLY A 585 8.79 -16.22 19.47
C GLY A 585 8.55 -14.75 19.06
N LYS A 586 7.65 -14.04 19.75
CA LYS A 586 7.38 -12.61 19.51
C LYS A 586 7.97 -11.72 20.59
N ASP A 587 8.62 -10.64 20.18
CA ASP A 587 9.23 -9.64 21.06
C ASP A 587 8.28 -8.48 21.36
N PHE A 588 8.00 -8.25 22.64
CA PHE A 588 7.23 -7.12 23.14
C PHE A 588 8.16 -6.15 23.85
N LYS A 589 8.31 -4.93 23.30
CA LYS A 589 9.20 -3.91 23.85
C LYS A 589 8.42 -2.89 24.68
N PHE A 590 8.88 -2.67 25.91
CA PHE A 590 8.26 -1.76 26.87
C PHE A 590 9.26 -0.70 27.28
N LYS A 591 8.89 0.57 27.14
CA LYS A 591 9.70 1.68 27.66
C LYS A 591 9.35 1.92 29.12
N ILE A 592 10.31 1.86 30.02
CA ILE A 592 10.06 1.93 31.45
C ILE A 592 10.74 3.17 32.05
N PRO A 593 10.03 3.96 32.88
CA PRO A 593 10.63 5.05 33.63
C PRO A 593 11.63 4.54 34.68
N GLN A 594 12.74 5.27 34.87
CA GLN A 594 13.84 4.90 35.80
C GLN A 594 13.44 4.76 37.30
N LYS A 595 12.18 5.04 37.67
CA LYS A 595 11.69 4.89 39.05
C LYS A 595 11.57 3.43 39.51
N TYR A 596 11.63 2.48 38.57
CA TYR A 596 11.48 1.04 38.83
C TYR A 596 12.83 0.33 38.87
N LYS A 597 13.09 -0.48 39.91
CA LYS A 597 14.28 -1.35 39.95
C LYS A 597 14.05 -2.63 39.14
N VAL A 598 15.11 -3.20 38.57
CA VAL A 598 15.08 -4.48 37.84
C VAL A 598 14.45 -5.61 38.69
N THR A 599 14.72 -5.61 40.00
CA THR A 599 14.11 -6.55 40.96
C THR A 599 12.60 -6.40 41.11
N ASP A 600 12.06 -5.18 41.02
CA ASP A 600 10.61 -4.95 41.04
C ASP A 600 9.96 -5.49 39.77
N LEU A 601 10.64 -5.31 38.63
CA LEU A 601 10.22 -5.80 37.32
C LEU A 601 10.22 -7.32 37.25
N TYR A 602 11.22 -7.97 37.87
CA TYR A 602 11.32 -9.42 38.00
C TYR A 602 10.16 -10.02 38.81
N GLY A 603 9.91 -9.48 40.01
CA GLY A 603 8.81 -9.94 40.85
C GLY A 603 7.44 -9.80 40.17
N MET A 604 7.27 -8.75 39.36
CA MET A 604 6.07 -8.54 38.57
C MET A 604 5.94 -9.52 37.40
N ALA A 605 7.01 -9.78 36.66
CA ALA A 605 7.01 -10.75 35.57
C ALA A 605 6.73 -12.18 36.10
N LYS A 606 7.39 -12.57 37.20
CA LYS A 606 7.21 -13.89 37.83
C LYS A 606 5.75 -14.14 38.25
N SER A 607 5.15 -13.16 38.93
CA SER A 607 3.75 -13.19 39.37
C SER A 607 2.76 -13.28 38.20
N LYS A 608 3.00 -12.51 37.14
CA LYS A 608 2.03 -12.30 36.05
C LYS A 608 2.06 -13.40 34.99
N PHE A 609 3.23 -13.98 34.72
CA PHE A 609 3.40 -14.99 33.69
C PHE A 609 3.51 -16.42 34.25
N SER A 610 3.24 -16.61 35.55
CA SER A 610 3.32 -17.93 36.21
C SER A 610 4.67 -18.62 36.00
N ILE A 611 5.76 -17.84 35.98
CA ILE A 611 7.12 -18.36 35.79
C ILE A 611 7.47 -19.19 37.02
N LYS A 612 7.68 -20.50 36.83
CA LYS A 612 7.84 -21.48 37.91
C LYS A 612 9.27 -21.62 38.44
N GLU A 613 10.28 -21.19 37.69
CA GLU A 613 11.69 -21.32 38.07
C GLU A 613 12.28 -19.95 38.47
N ASP A 614 13.02 -19.95 39.57
CA ASP A 614 13.87 -18.83 39.98
C ASP A 614 15.16 -18.86 39.16
N PHE A 615 15.30 -17.95 38.20
CA PHE A 615 16.60 -17.64 37.59
C PHE A 615 17.24 -16.46 38.33
N SER A 616 18.42 -16.67 38.91
CA SER A 616 19.22 -15.61 39.52
C SER A 616 19.94 -14.82 38.43
N LEU A 617 19.80 -13.50 38.47
CA LEU A 617 20.78 -12.60 37.85
C LEU A 617 21.80 -12.28 38.94
N ASN A 618 23.02 -12.77 38.81
CA ASN A 618 24.13 -12.08 39.46
C ASN A 618 24.44 -10.85 38.60
N ASP A 619 24.76 -9.73 39.25
CA ASP A 619 25.11 -8.45 38.61
C ASP A 619 26.36 -8.52 37.69
N GLU A 620 26.86 -9.73 37.35
CA GLU A 620 28.00 -10.02 36.48
C GLU A 620 27.67 -10.91 35.27
N ASP A 621 26.40 -11.29 35.03
CA ASP A 621 26.06 -12.13 33.87
C ASP A 621 26.04 -11.29 32.58
N GLU A 622 27.12 -11.40 31.80
CA GLU A 622 27.26 -10.88 30.44
C GLU A 622 26.06 -11.31 29.56
N VAL A 623 25.35 -10.33 29.02
CA VAL A 623 24.35 -10.56 27.97
C VAL A 623 25.09 -10.76 26.65
N GLU A 624 25.10 -12.00 26.17
CA GLU A 624 25.75 -12.43 24.93
C GLU A 624 25.20 -11.64 23.71
N LEU A 625 26.05 -10.86 23.06
CA LEU A 625 25.80 -10.26 21.76
C LEU A 625 25.95 -11.35 20.69
N VAL A 626 24.84 -11.91 20.21
CA VAL A 626 24.85 -12.73 18.99
C VAL A 626 24.76 -11.82 17.79
N GLY A 627 25.92 -11.53 17.18
CA GLY A 627 26.05 -10.87 15.88
C GLY A 627 27.50 -10.52 15.58
N GLU A 628 28.09 -11.10 14.54
CA GLU A 628 29.41 -10.71 14.06
C GLU A 628 29.34 -9.28 13.50
N PHE A 629 29.96 -8.32 14.18
CA PHE A 629 30.16 -6.97 13.68
C PHE A 629 31.67 -6.65 13.70
N PRO A 630 32.25 -6.09 12.62
CA PRO A 630 33.56 -5.48 12.68
C PRO A 630 33.42 -4.18 13.50
N LEU A 631 33.96 -4.23 14.71
CA LEU A 631 34.11 -3.12 15.63
C LEU A 631 35.21 -2.19 15.10
N ASP A 632 34.83 -0.98 14.72
CA ASP A 632 35.64 0.22 14.95
C ASP A 632 34.70 1.44 15.05
N GLU A 633 34.81 2.16 16.17
CA GLU A 633 34.21 3.47 16.49
C GLU A 633 32.72 3.57 16.88
N VAL A 634 32.35 3.14 18.10
CA VAL A 634 31.26 3.80 18.87
C VAL A 634 31.58 3.78 20.38
N ILE A 635 31.57 4.96 21.00
CA ILE A 635 31.59 5.15 22.46
C ILE A 635 30.21 4.75 23.00
N PHE A 636 30.15 3.67 23.77
CA PHE A 636 28.93 3.24 24.46
C PHE A 636 28.82 3.94 25.83
N GLU A 637 27.82 4.81 26.00
CA GLU A 637 27.28 5.13 27.33
C GLU A 637 26.07 4.22 27.58
N GLU A 638 26.30 3.17 28.38
CA GLU A 638 25.37 2.25 29.04
C GLU A 638 23.85 2.47 28.80
N GLU A 639 23.29 1.76 27.81
CA GLU A 639 21.87 1.35 27.81
C GLU A 639 21.78 -0.06 28.41
N SER A 640 21.36 -0.18 29.67
CA SER A 640 21.11 -1.49 30.28
C SER A 640 19.87 -2.13 29.63
N ARG A 641 20.03 -3.26 28.93
CA ARG A 641 18.93 -4.04 28.33
C ARG A 641 18.62 -5.27 29.19
N LEU A 642 17.33 -5.51 29.45
CA LEU A 642 16.85 -6.72 30.13
C LEU A 642 15.97 -7.54 29.17
N THR A 643 16.36 -8.80 28.95
CA THR A 643 15.61 -9.77 28.14
C THR A 643 15.07 -10.88 29.04
N VAL A 644 13.75 -11.13 29.00
CA VAL A 644 13.12 -12.23 29.75
C VAL A 644 12.50 -13.22 28.77
N ASN A 645 13.02 -14.44 28.75
CA ASN A 645 12.52 -15.54 27.93
C ASN A 645 11.52 -16.38 28.72
N ILE A 646 10.27 -16.49 28.24
CA ILE A 646 9.23 -17.30 28.87
C ILE A 646 8.91 -18.49 27.98
N LYS A 647 9.33 -19.69 28.39
CA LYS A 647 8.94 -20.98 27.78
C LYS A 647 7.78 -21.59 28.57
N ASN A 648 6.83 -22.22 27.86
CA ASN A 648 5.80 -23.06 28.48
C ASN A 648 6.35 -24.44 28.84
#